data_AF-A0A261AH20-F1
#
_entry.id   AF-A0A261AH20-F1
#
_cell.length_a   1.000
_cell.length_b   1.000
_cell.length_c   1.000
_cell.angle_alpha   90.00
_cell.angle_beta   90.00
_cell.angle_gamma   90.00
#
_symmetry.space_group_name_H-M   'P 1'
#
loop_
_entity.id
_entity.type
_entity.pdbx_description
1 polymer ?
#
loop_
_entity_poly.entity_id
_entity_poly.type
_entity_poly.pdbx_seq_one_letter_code
_entity_poly.pdbx_strand_id
1 'polypeptide(L)'
;MDKMPEDIRNYLMEAHQLAGQWSLPNNRGNHTNSKSIPLKSVSVIGGGTMGRGIAMAFSLAGFETILVELNQQAVENCRKELEITYAREKTFKRLNDSKIEKLRNTLQITTDFQKLKNCDLMSSVLSDRTKVVGIHFFNPANLIRMVEVIYGSYTSSEAVATAFEACRAIKKLPVLVGNCPAFVFNRLLGVYLNQSQKLMYEYGYLPHQVDKIITNFGFLMGPLTVADMNGLDVMEKLKKENGWPASDFEKEVWRQKRYGRKTNKGYYKYDPKTHKKEVDMEMEQLIEKFSKQSRPNIQILSDQDAVNFLLYPMFNEGLLCIEEGIIDHENLIDIMFILGFGWPVSTGGPMMFGHQQGIEKVANTLILWSSLEPTNRIYKIMDKVPEEVRNYLMEAHQLAGQWSLPNNRGDHTNSEATEINSVAIIGSGTMGKAMAICFCLAGLDTFLVVRSEQKCLKELESMYATEKAFKRLNDARIEKIKSKLRITTDLEKLNDADLVIESVFEDLKLKKELFTKLEKICKSSCIFGTNTSSFNLDDISNVLKDPSRLVGLHFFNPANVIRLVEVVYGSKTSSTAIATAFEACETIKKLPVLVGNCPSFVFNRLLHVYFNQSQKLMYEYGYLPHQIDKIITNFGFLMGPLTVADMTGFDVMEKLKKENGIEPNELEKEMWRQKRYGRKTNKGFYKYDEKTQRKEVDSEMEQMIRHFSQNAKPNIQILNDQDLINFMLYPTINEGFLCIEEGVISHESLIDIMFILGFGWPIHTGGPMRFGKTEGIEKVANTLIHWNSLEPNDHVYMVANKFKNVDKKNMSSKL
;
A
#
# COMPACT_ATOMS: atom_id res chain seq x y z
N MET A 1 6.81 -24.63 -24.75
CA MET A 1 5.38 -24.71 -24.39
C MET A 1 5.03 -26.03 -23.70
N ASP A 2 5.75 -27.12 -24.00
CA ASP A 2 5.41 -28.47 -23.49
C ASP A 2 5.66 -28.71 -21.99
N LYS A 3 6.43 -27.84 -21.33
CA LYS A 3 6.66 -27.87 -19.86
C LYS A 3 5.82 -26.85 -19.07
N MET A 4 4.89 -26.19 -19.74
CA MET A 4 4.07 -25.11 -19.16
C MET A 4 2.78 -25.69 -18.56
N PRO A 5 2.33 -25.20 -17.40
CA PRO A 5 0.99 -25.49 -16.89
C PRO A 5 -0.09 -25.24 -17.95
N GLU A 6 -1.09 -26.11 -18.01
CA GLU A 6 -2.10 -26.12 -19.07
C GLU A 6 -3.00 -24.88 -19.04
N ASP A 7 -3.35 -24.43 -17.84
CA ASP A 7 -4.06 -23.18 -17.56
C ASP A 7 -3.33 -21.96 -18.14
N ILE A 8 -2.01 -21.85 -17.90
CA ILE A 8 -1.19 -20.75 -18.44
C ILE A 8 -1.11 -20.85 -19.97
N ARG A 9 -0.98 -22.05 -20.52
CA ARG A 9 -0.94 -22.24 -21.98
C ARG A 9 -2.24 -21.76 -22.63
N ASN A 10 -3.38 -22.14 -22.06
CA ASN A 10 -4.70 -21.74 -22.55
C ASN A 10 -4.89 -20.22 -22.45
N TYR A 11 -4.50 -19.63 -21.32
CA TYR A 11 -4.53 -18.19 -21.10
C TYR A 11 -3.73 -17.41 -22.18
N LEU A 12 -2.51 -17.87 -22.51
CA LEU A 12 -1.69 -17.22 -23.51
C LEU A 12 -2.19 -17.42 -24.94
N MET A 13 -2.83 -18.55 -25.23
CA MET A 13 -3.50 -18.76 -26.52
C MET A 13 -4.68 -17.82 -26.70
N GLU A 14 -5.49 -17.64 -25.65
CA GLU A 14 -6.58 -16.68 -25.62
C GLU A 14 -6.06 -15.25 -25.80
N ALA A 15 -5.03 -14.85 -25.04
CA ALA A 15 -4.39 -13.54 -25.17
C ALA A 15 -3.91 -13.25 -26.60
N HIS A 16 -3.33 -14.26 -27.27
CA HIS A 16 -2.89 -14.14 -28.66
C HIS A 16 -4.06 -14.00 -29.64
N GLN A 17 -5.17 -14.70 -29.41
CA GLN A 17 -6.38 -14.54 -30.22
C GLN A 17 -7.01 -13.16 -30.04
N LEU A 18 -7.13 -12.71 -28.78
CA LEU A 18 -7.65 -11.39 -28.42
C LEU A 18 -6.85 -10.24 -29.05
N ALA A 19 -5.52 -10.36 -29.14
CA ALA A 19 -4.69 -9.36 -29.80
C ALA A 19 -5.10 -9.12 -31.27
N GLY A 20 -5.67 -10.12 -31.94
CA GLY A 20 -6.21 -9.98 -33.30
C GLY A 20 -7.63 -9.40 -33.38
N GLN A 21 -8.35 -9.32 -32.26
CA GLN A 21 -9.78 -8.98 -32.17
C GLN A 21 -10.02 -7.53 -31.74
N TRP A 22 -9.24 -6.59 -32.24
CA TRP A 22 -9.28 -5.19 -31.82
C TRP A 22 -10.59 -4.46 -32.20
N SER A 23 -10.93 -3.43 -31.43
CA SER A 23 -12.06 -2.53 -31.67
C SER A 23 -11.68 -1.07 -31.37
N LEU A 24 -12.16 -0.12 -32.18
CA LEU A 24 -12.01 1.30 -31.87
C LEU A 24 -13.19 1.82 -31.04
N PRO A 25 -12.95 2.73 -30.07
CA PRO A 25 -14.02 3.36 -29.31
C PRO A 25 -15.05 4.08 -30.19
N ASN A 26 -16.26 4.25 -29.65
CA ASN A 26 -17.38 4.95 -30.28
C ASN A 26 -17.82 4.34 -31.63
N ASN A 27 -17.73 3.02 -31.77
CA ASN A 27 -18.12 2.28 -32.98
C ASN A 27 -17.44 2.78 -34.26
N ARG A 28 -16.20 3.31 -34.16
CA ARG A 28 -15.42 3.80 -35.31
C ARG A 28 -14.91 2.69 -36.25
N GLY A 29 -15.11 1.43 -35.88
CA GLY A 29 -14.72 0.24 -36.63
C GLY A 29 -13.95 -0.76 -35.78
N ASN A 30 -13.84 -1.99 -36.26
CA ASN A 30 -13.16 -3.10 -35.58
C ASN A 30 -12.54 -4.07 -36.60
N HIS A 31 -11.88 -5.11 -36.09
CA HIS A 31 -11.20 -6.12 -36.89
C HIS A 31 -12.09 -6.89 -37.91
N THR A 32 -13.41 -6.91 -37.75
CA THR A 32 -14.33 -7.62 -38.67
C THR A 32 -14.90 -6.75 -39.79
N ASN A 33 -15.07 -5.45 -39.55
CA ASN A 33 -15.74 -4.53 -40.48
C ASN A 33 -14.79 -3.50 -41.12
N SER A 34 -13.49 -3.58 -40.83
CA SER A 34 -12.47 -2.68 -41.37
C SER A 34 -11.62 -3.40 -42.40
N LYS A 35 -11.32 -2.73 -43.52
CA LYS A 35 -10.46 -3.25 -44.58
C LYS A 35 -9.11 -2.57 -44.53
N SER A 36 -8.03 -3.34 -44.63
CA SER A 36 -6.67 -2.83 -44.78
C SER A 36 -6.40 -2.45 -46.24
N ILE A 37 -5.47 -1.51 -46.44
CA ILE A 37 -4.96 -1.18 -47.76
C ILE A 37 -3.79 -2.13 -48.07
N PRO A 38 -3.70 -2.73 -49.28
CA PRO A 38 -2.55 -3.53 -49.69
C PRO A 38 -1.27 -2.67 -49.70
N LEU A 39 -0.24 -3.10 -48.97
CA LEU A 39 1.05 -2.42 -48.89
C LEU A 39 2.08 -3.08 -49.81
N LYS A 40 2.79 -2.29 -50.62
CA LYS A 40 3.95 -2.74 -51.43
C LYS A 40 5.24 -2.06 -51.00
N SER A 41 5.15 -0.81 -50.54
CA SER A 41 6.28 0.03 -50.17
C SER A 41 6.15 0.59 -48.75
N VAL A 42 7.27 0.69 -48.04
CA VAL A 42 7.35 1.24 -46.68
C VAL A 42 8.53 2.21 -46.58
N SER A 43 8.28 3.39 -46.03
CA SER A 43 9.32 4.39 -45.80
C SER A 43 9.58 4.61 -44.32
N VAL A 44 10.87 4.66 -43.96
CA VAL A 44 11.33 4.93 -42.59
C VAL A 44 12.12 6.23 -42.58
N ILE A 45 11.68 7.21 -41.81
CA ILE A 45 12.37 8.49 -41.67
C ILE A 45 13.23 8.44 -40.40
N GLY A 46 14.55 8.61 -40.57
CA GLY A 46 15.56 8.53 -39.51
C GLY A 46 16.15 7.13 -39.33
N GLY A 47 17.45 7.01 -39.60
CA GLY A 47 18.25 5.79 -39.51
C GLY A 47 19.01 5.64 -38.21
N GLY A 48 18.43 6.11 -37.09
CA GLY A 48 18.91 5.83 -35.74
C GLY A 48 18.78 4.35 -35.35
N THR A 49 19.05 4.03 -34.08
CA THR A 49 19.07 2.65 -33.56
C THR A 49 17.80 1.86 -33.88
N MET A 50 16.63 2.47 -33.71
CA MET A 50 15.34 1.83 -33.98
C MET A 50 14.98 1.82 -35.48
N GLY A 51 15.20 2.94 -36.18
CA GLY A 51 14.83 3.08 -37.59
C GLY A 51 15.51 2.06 -38.50
N ARG A 52 16.80 1.77 -38.28
CA ARG A 52 17.52 0.70 -38.99
C ARG A 52 16.89 -0.67 -38.80
N GLY A 53 16.49 -0.98 -37.56
CA GLY A 53 15.86 -2.26 -37.22
C GLY A 53 14.46 -2.41 -37.85
N ILE A 54 13.68 -1.32 -37.88
CA ILE A 54 12.36 -1.28 -38.54
C ILE A 54 12.52 -1.48 -40.05
N ALA A 55 13.43 -0.74 -40.68
CA ALA A 55 13.68 -0.84 -42.11
C ALA A 55 14.18 -2.25 -42.51
N MET A 56 15.06 -2.83 -41.72
CA MET A 56 15.52 -4.22 -41.91
C MET A 56 14.36 -5.22 -41.82
N ALA A 57 13.42 -5.04 -40.89
CA ALA A 57 12.28 -5.93 -40.72
C ALA A 57 11.34 -5.92 -41.94
N PHE A 58 10.99 -4.74 -42.45
CA PHE A 58 10.14 -4.59 -43.64
C PHE A 58 10.83 -5.09 -44.91
N SER A 59 12.11 -4.76 -45.11
CA SER A 59 12.88 -5.24 -46.26
C SER A 59 13.01 -6.77 -46.28
N LEU A 60 13.24 -7.41 -45.12
CA LEU A 60 13.26 -8.88 -45.03
C LEU A 60 11.92 -9.52 -45.36
N ALA A 61 10.81 -8.89 -44.96
CA ALA A 61 9.45 -9.32 -45.29
C ALA A 61 9.09 -9.12 -46.77
N GLY A 62 9.93 -8.43 -47.54
CA GLY A 62 9.78 -8.29 -49.00
C GLY A 62 9.14 -6.97 -49.45
N PHE A 63 8.97 -6.00 -48.56
CA PHE A 63 8.51 -4.67 -48.93
C PHE A 63 9.62 -3.86 -49.59
N GLU A 64 9.27 -3.05 -50.59
CA GLU A 64 10.17 -2.00 -51.09
C GLU A 64 10.40 -0.99 -49.96
N THR A 65 11.62 -0.96 -49.42
CA THR A 65 11.89 -0.20 -48.19
C THR A 65 12.87 0.93 -48.45
N ILE A 66 12.45 2.16 -48.15
CA ILE A 66 13.25 3.37 -48.29
C ILE A 66 13.50 3.97 -46.90
N LEU A 67 14.76 4.12 -46.52
CA LEU A 67 15.19 4.82 -45.32
C LEU A 67 15.70 6.21 -45.71
N VAL A 68 15.11 7.26 -45.13
CA VAL A 68 15.46 8.64 -45.41
C VAL A 68 16.20 9.26 -44.22
N GLU A 69 17.31 9.94 -44.49
CA GLU A 69 18.13 10.66 -43.50
C GLU A 69 18.25 12.15 -43.85
N LEU A 70 18.54 12.98 -42.85
CA LEU A 70 18.57 14.44 -43.02
C LEU A 70 19.75 14.94 -43.88
N ASN A 71 20.86 14.21 -43.92
CA ASN A 71 22.04 14.58 -44.67
C ASN A 71 22.90 13.36 -45.02
N GLN A 72 23.86 13.58 -45.92
CA GLN A 72 24.71 12.51 -46.44
C GLN A 72 25.58 11.85 -45.36
N GLN A 73 26.04 12.62 -44.38
CA GLN A 73 26.81 12.09 -43.25
C GLN A 73 25.99 11.09 -42.42
N ALA A 74 24.72 11.39 -42.19
CA ALA A 74 23.79 10.49 -41.49
C ALA A 74 23.50 9.22 -42.31
N VAL A 75 23.40 9.32 -43.63
CA VAL A 75 23.31 8.15 -44.54
C VAL A 75 24.52 7.24 -44.39
N GLU A 76 25.73 7.79 -44.41
CA GLU A 76 26.98 7.02 -44.26
C GLU A 76 27.07 6.34 -42.90
N ASN A 77 26.73 7.07 -41.83
CA ASN A 77 26.66 6.53 -40.48
C ASN A 77 25.64 5.40 -40.37
N CYS A 78 24.45 5.57 -40.96
CA CYS A 78 23.41 4.55 -40.99
C CYS A 78 23.90 3.28 -41.70
N ARG A 79 24.57 3.40 -42.85
CA ARG A 79 25.16 2.26 -43.58
C ARG A 79 26.20 1.53 -42.76
N LYS A 80 27.13 2.27 -42.13
CA LYS A 80 28.17 1.69 -41.27
C LYS A 80 27.57 0.89 -40.12
N GLU A 81 26.57 1.44 -39.44
CA GLU A 81 25.88 0.80 -38.32
C GLU A 81 25.04 -0.42 -38.74
N LEU A 82 24.46 -0.40 -39.95
CA LEU A 82 23.79 -1.59 -40.52
C LEU A 82 24.77 -2.73 -40.74
N GLU A 83 25.95 -2.47 -41.28
CA GLU A 83 26.97 -3.51 -41.49
C GLU A 83 27.44 -4.13 -40.17
N ILE A 84 27.61 -3.32 -39.12
CA ILE A 84 27.88 -3.81 -37.76
C ILE A 84 26.72 -4.70 -37.27
N THR A 85 25.48 -4.28 -37.51
CA THR A 85 24.28 -5.05 -37.14
C THR A 85 24.22 -6.38 -37.90
N TYR A 86 24.50 -6.40 -39.20
CA TYR A 86 24.52 -7.61 -40.03
C TYR A 86 25.57 -8.61 -39.53
N ALA A 87 26.79 -8.15 -39.28
CA ALA A 87 27.86 -8.97 -38.74
C ALA A 87 27.45 -9.59 -37.39
N ARG A 88 26.86 -8.78 -36.50
CA ARG A 88 26.40 -9.24 -35.18
C ARG A 88 25.28 -10.29 -35.29
N GLU A 89 24.24 -10.03 -36.09
CA GLU A 89 23.13 -10.98 -36.24
C GLU A 89 23.55 -12.26 -36.99
N LYS A 90 24.57 -12.20 -37.85
CA LYS A 90 25.22 -13.38 -38.45
C LYS A 90 25.94 -14.22 -37.39
N THR A 91 26.69 -13.61 -36.48
CA THR A 91 27.34 -14.30 -35.35
C THR A 91 26.33 -14.99 -34.45
N PHE A 92 25.18 -14.36 -34.19
CA PHE A 92 24.07 -14.98 -33.45
C PHE A 92 23.23 -15.98 -34.26
N LYS A 93 23.62 -16.28 -35.52
CA LYS A 93 22.92 -17.20 -36.44
C LYS A 93 21.46 -16.81 -36.73
N ARG A 94 21.11 -15.54 -36.58
CA ARG A 94 19.77 -14.99 -36.86
C ARG A 94 19.63 -14.53 -38.31
N LEU A 95 20.73 -14.09 -38.92
CA LEU A 95 20.84 -13.83 -40.35
C LEU A 95 21.86 -14.76 -41.00
N ASN A 96 21.63 -15.08 -42.28
CA ASN A 96 22.57 -15.79 -43.14
C ASN A 96 23.00 -14.88 -44.29
N ASP A 97 24.02 -15.30 -45.04
CA ASP A 97 24.60 -14.48 -46.12
C ASP A 97 23.59 -14.08 -47.19
N SER A 98 22.71 -15.00 -47.59
CA SER A 98 21.63 -14.73 -48.54
C SER A 98 20.66 -13.62 -48.07
N LYS A 99 20.26 -13.63 -46.79
CA LYS A 99 19.38 -12.57 -46.23
C LYS A 99 20.09 -11.22 -46.15
N ILE A 100 21.38 -11.21 -45.83
CA ILE A 100 22.19 -9.98 -45.77
C ILE A 100 22.35 -9.39 -47.17
N GLU A 101 22.61 -10.22 -48.18
CA GLU A 101 22.68 -9.79 -49.58
C GLU A 101 21.34 -9.22 -50.06
N LYS A 102 20.22 -9.91 -49.76
CA LYS A 102 18.87 -9.39 -50.02
C LYS A 102 18.67 -8.00 -49.39
N LEU A 103 19.08 -7.82 -48.14
CA LEU A 103 18.96 -6.55 -47.43
C LEU A 103 19.77 -5.43 -48.11
N ARG A 104 21.01 -5.70 -48.51
CA ARG A 104 21.86 -4.74 -49.23
C ARG A 104 21.25 -4.31 -50.57
N ASN A 105 20.55 -5.22 -51.25
CA ASN A 105 19.95 -4.96 -52.56
C ASN A 105 18.58 -4.26 -52.47
N THR A 106 17.83 -4.46 -51.38
CA THR A 106 16.43 -4.03 -51.29
C THR A 106 16.20 -2.84 -50.35
N LEU A 107 17.09 -2.59 -49.38
CA LEU A 107 17.01 -1.45 -48.48
C LEU A 107 17.70 -0.23 -49.11
N GLN A 108 16.91 0.71 -49.62
CA GLN A 108 17.43 1.97 -50.15
C GLN A 108 17.63 2.98 -49.03
N ILE A 109 18.79 3.64 -48.98
CA ILE A 109 19.08 4.70 -48.00
C ILE A 109 19.44 5.98 -48.75
N THR A 110 18.71 7.07 -48.48
CA THR A 110 18.79 8.33 -49.26
C THR A 110 18.58 9.57 -48.39
N THR A 111 18.95 10.73 -48.91
CA THR A 111 18.56 12.05 -48.39
C THR A 111 17.35 12.64 -49.11
N ASP A 112 16.89 12.01 -50.19
CA ASP A 112 15.84 12.54 -51.05
C ASP A 112 14.44 12.21 -50.53
N PHE A 113 13.83 13.20 -49.85
CA PHE A 113 12.44 13.12 -49.38
C PHE A 113 11.41 13.03 -50.52
N GLN A 114 11.74 13.38 -51.77
CA GLN A 114 10.80 13.25 -52.90
C GLN A 114 10.46 11.78 -53.19
N LYS A 115 11.34 10.85 -52.82
CA LYS A 115 11.08 9.41 -52.95
C LYS A 115 9.93 8.90 -52.07
N LEU A 116 9.46 9.71 -51.12
CA LEU A 116 8.34 9.37 -50.24
C LEU A 116 6.96 9.54 -50.91
N LYS A 117 6.86 10.25 -52.05
CA LYS A 117 5.59 10.65 -52.68
C LYS A 117 4.64 9.49 -53.01
N ASN A 118 5.16 8.31 -53.29
CA ASN A 118 4.37 7.14 -53.72
C ASN A 118 4.41 6.00 -52.69
N CYS A 119 4.73 6.30 -51.43
CA CYS A 119 4.82 5.28 -50.40
C CYS A 119 3.45 4.95 -49.81
N ASP A 120 3.15 3.65 -49.67
CA ASP A 120 1.87 3.18 -49.13
C ASP A 120 1.79 3.37 -47.59
N LEU A 121 2.93 3.33 -46.90
CA LEU A 121 3.05 3.56 -45.46
C LEU A 121 4.20 4.53 -45.13
N MET A 122 3.84 5.72 -44.65
CA MET A 122 4.79 6.77 -44.25
C MET A 122 4.66 7.13 -42.77
N SER A 123 5.78 7.21 -42.04
CA SER A 123 5.79 7.44 -40.59
C SER A 123 5.69 8.92 -40.14
N SER A 124 5.08 9.82 -40.92
CA SER A 124 4.64 11.17 -40.50
C SER A 124 3.74 11.80 -41.59
N VAL A 125 2.81 12.69 -41.22
CA VAL A 125 1.50 12.86 -41.90
C VAL A 125 1.48 13.89 -43.05
N LEU A 126 0.78 13.55 -44.14
CA LEU A 126 0.27 14.43 -45.20
C LEU A 126 -1.25 14.58 -45.08
N SER A 127 -1.76 15.81 -45.28
CA SER A 127 -3.14 16.29 -45.58
C SER A 127 -4.40 15.68 -44.93
N ASP A 128 -4.47 14.38 -44.62
CA ASP A 128 -5.61 13.69 -43.99
C ASP A 128 -5.22 13.08 -42.64
N ARG A 129 -5.66 13.74 -41.56
CA ARG A 129 -5.38 13.34 -40.18
C ARG A 129 -6.01 12.01 -39.76
N THR A 130 -6.95 11.45 -40.53
CA THR A 130 -7.59 10.17 -40.20
C THR A 130 -6.71 8.97 -40.51
N LYS A 131 -5.75 9.12 -41.42
CA LYS A 131 -4.80 8.07 -41.82
C LYS A 131 -3.63 7.89 -40.87
N VAL A 132 -3.65 8.60 -39.74
CA VAL A 132 -2.55 8.67 -38.78
C VAL A 132 -2.76 7.63 -37.71
N VAL A 133 -1.81 6.69 -37.58
CA VAL A 133 -1.80 5.65 -36.56
C VAL A 133 -0.36 5.54 -36.02
N GLY A 134 -0.22 5.42 -34.71
CA GLY A 134 1.07 5.19 -34.07
C GLY A 134 1.44 3.71 -34.13
N ILE A 135 2.72 3.40 -34.34
CA ILE A 135 3.26 2.05 -34.19
C ILE A 135 4.52 2.15 -33.33
N HIS A 136 4.43 1.70 -32.09
CA HIS A 136 5.53 1.75 -31.15
C HIS A 136 6.24 0.39 -31.11
N PHE A 137 7.51 0.41 -31.54
CA PHE A 137 8.41 -0.73 -31.57
C PHE A 137 9.30 -0.77 -30.32
N PHE A 138 9.65 -1.97 -29.87
CA PHE A 138 10.55 -2.19 -28.73
C PHE A 138 11.96 -2.51 -29.20
N ASN A 139 12.97 -1.96 -28.51
CA ASN A 139 14.37 -2.17 -28.84
C ASN A 139 14.83 -3.57 -28.39
N PRO A 140 15.50 -4.37 -29.24
CA PRO A 140 15.78 -4.14 -30.67
C PRO A 140 14.58 -4.47 -31.57
N ALA A 141 14.25 -3.52 -32.45
CA ALA A 141 13.05 -3.53 -33.27
C ALA A 141 12.94 -4.73 -34.21
N ASN A 142 14.05 -5.37 -34.58
CA ASN A 142 14.04 -6.55 -35.46
C ASN A 142 13.83 -7.88 -34.72
N LEU A 143 13.91 -7.90 -33.37
CA LEU A 143 13.81 -9.14 -32.58
C LEU A 143 12.55 -9.22 -31.74
N ILE A 144 12.16 -8.11 -31.10
CA ILE A 144 11.00 -8.11 -30.20
C ILE A 144 9.73 -8.32 -31.03
N ARG A 145 8.94 -9.32 -30.67
CA ARG A 145 7.75 -9.71 -31.44
C ARG A 145 6.56 -8.79 -31.20
N MET A 146 6.49 -8.12 -30.06
CA MET A 146 5.38 -7.26 -29.68
C MET A 146 5.51 -5.85 -30.27
N VAL A 147 4.38 -5.24 -30.66
CA VAL A 147 4.26 -3.80 -30.98
C VAL A 147 2.94 -3.24 -30.48
N GLU A 148 2.97 -2.00 -30.01
CA GLU A 148 1.76 -1.24 -29.68
C GLU A 148 1.30 -0.47 -30.92
N VAL A 149 0.07 -0.72 -31.37
CA VAL A 149 -0.61 0.08 -32.40
C VAL A 149 -1.47 1.10 -31.68
N ILE A 150 -1.17 2.39 -31.86
CA ILE A 150 -1.77 3.47 -31.07
C ILE A 150 -2.76 4.24 -31.92
N TYR A 151 -4.01 4.31 -31.46
CA TYR A 151 -5.02 5.13 -32.10
C TYR A 151 -5.14 6.50 -31.43
N GLY A 152 -5.28 7.55 -32.24
CA GLY A 152 -5.68 8.88 -31.81
C GLY A 152 -7.19 9.12 -31.98
N SER A 153 -7.64 10.31 -31.58
CA SER A 153 -9.05 10.72 -31.66
C SER A 153 -9.62 10.70 -33.08
N TYR A 154 -8.76 10.87 -34.09
CA TYR A 154 -9.16 10.94 -35.51
C TYR A 154 -8.77 9.69 -36.31
N THR A 155 -7.98 8.78 -35.76
CA THR A 155 -7.50 7.59 -36.47
C THR A 155 -8.67 6.76 -36.98
N SER A 156 -8.68 6.45 -38.28
CA SER A 156 -9.68 5.61 -38.92
C SER A 156 -9.41 4.13 -38.66
N SER A 157 -10.46 3.31 -38.76
CA SER A 157 -10.32 1.87 -38.62
C SER A 157 -9.56 1.22 -39.78
N GLU A 158 -9.59 1.81 -40.97
CA GLU A 158 -8.74 1.44 -42.12
C GLU A 158 -7.26 1.63 -41.81
N ALA A 159 -6.88 2.75 -41.17
CA ALA A 159 -5.49 2.99 -40.77
C ALA A 159 -5.00 1.97 -39.74
N VAL A 160 -5.84 1.65 -38.74
CA VAL A 160 -5.55 0.59 -37.76
C VAL A 160 -5.42 -0.77 -38.45
N ALA A 161 -6.37 -1.16 -39.30
CA ALA A 161 -6.33 -2.42 -40.03
C ALA A 161 -5.06 -2.55 -40.87
N THR A 162 -4.67 -1.48 -41.56
CA THR A 162 -3.45 -1.41 -42.37
C THR A 162 -2.18 -1.55 -41.51
N ALA A 163 -2.12 -0.89 -40.36
CA ALA A 163 -1.01 -1.04 -39.42
C ALA A 163 -0.90 -2.47 -38.87
N PHE A 164 -2.03 -3.10 -38.54
CA PHE A 164 -2.09 -4.49 -38.09
C PHE A 164 -1.52 -5.45 -39.13
N GLU A 165 -1.94 -5.33 -40.39
CA GLU A 165 -1.43 -6.15 -41.48
C GLU A 165 0.06 -5.90 -41.75
N ALA A 166 0.51 -4.63 -41.71
CA ALA A 166 1.92 -4.29 -41.82
C ALA A 166 2.77 -4.99 -40.74
N CYS A 167 2.31 -4.95 -39.48
CA CYS A 167 2.99 -5.58 -38.35
C CYS A 167 3.01 -7.11 -38.48
N ARG A 168 1.89 -7.73 -38.88
CA ARG A 168 1.81 -9.18 -39.11
C ARG A 168 2.74 -9.64 -40.23
N ALA A 169 2.86 -8.86 -41.31
CA ALA A 169 3.75 -9.18 -42.43
C ALA A 169 5.22 -9.25 -42.01
N ILE A 170 5.63 -8.42 -41.04
CA ILE A 170 6.98 -8.48 -40.42
C ILE A 170 7.04 -9.41 -39.20
N LYS A 171 6.06 -10.32 -39.06
CA LYS A 171 5.95 -11.34 -37.99
C LYS A 171 5.92 -10.77 -36.57
N LYS A 172 5.28 -9.61 -36.41
CA LYS A 172 5.03 -8.99 -35.12
C LYS A 172 3.57 -9.17 -34.71
N LEU A 173 3.35 -9.24 -33.40
CA LEU A 173 2.04 -9.26 -32.78
C LEU A 173 1.65 -7.82 -32.41
N PRO A 174 0.74 -7.18 -33.17
CA PRO A 174 0.18 -5.88 -32.83
C PRO A 174 -0.86 -6.00 -31.70
N VAL A 175 -0.80 -5.08 -30.75
CA VAL A 175 -1.85 -4.87 -29.73
C VAL A 175 -2.35 -3.44 -29.86
N LEU A 176 -3.67 -3.26 -30.00
CA LEU A 176 -4.28 -1.94 -30.11
C LEU A 176 -4.31 -1.29 -28.72
N VAL A 177 -3.83 -0.06 -28.63
CA VAL A 177 -3.85 0.75 -27.40
C VAL A 177 -4.29 2.19 -27.69
N GLY A 178 -4.91 2.82 -26.71
CA GLY A 178 -5.27 4.23 -26.75
C GLY A 178 -4.05 5.14 -26.61
N ASN A 179 -4.19 6.37 -27.09
CA ASN A 179 -3.15 7.38 -26.95
C ASN A 179 -3.07 7.91 -25.52
N CYS A 180 -1.99 7.57 -24.80
CA CYS A 180 -1.69 8.10 -23.48
C CYS A 180 -0.18 8.39 -23.33
N PRO A 181 0.24 9.24 -22.37
CA PRO A 181 1.65 9.49 -22.13
C PRO A 181 2.42 8.18 -21.90
N ALA A 182 3.46 7.97 -22.72
CA ALA A 182 4.31 6.78 -22.70
C ALA A 182 3.64 5.45 -23.13
N PHE A 183 2.37 5.44 -23.55
CA PHE A 183 1.59 4.24 -23.92
C PHE A 183 1.48 3.23 -22.76
N VAL A 184 0.78 2.11 -22.96
CA VAL A 184 0.46 1.16 -21.88
C VAL A 184 1.74 0.51 -21.35
N PHE A 185 2.60 0.01 -22.24
CA PHE A 185 3.79 -0.72 -21.82
C PHE A 185 4.75 0.14 -20.99
N ASN A 186 5.15 1.33 -21.47
CA ASN A 186 6.12 2.12 -20.72
C ASN A 186 5.50 2.78 -19.48
N ARG A 187 4.18 2.99 -19.46
CA ARG A 187 3.46 3.45 -18.26
C ARG A 187 3.60 2.46 -17.12
N LEU A 188 3.32 1.18 -17.36
CA LEU A 188 3.50 0.11 -16.38
C LEU A 188 4.99 -0.11 -16.05
N LEU A 189 5.86 -0.13 -17.06
CA LEU A 189 7.30 -0.27 -16.85
C LEU A 189 7.88 0.87 -16.01
N GLY A 190 7.38 2.08 -16.18
CA GLY A 190 7.77 3.26 -15.40
C GLY A 190 7.47 3.07 -13.91
N VAL A 191 6.29 2.52 -13.57
CA VAL A 191 5.94 2.17 -12.18
C VAL A 191 6.93 1.17 -11.60
N TYR A 192 7.20 0.09 -12.34
CA TYR A 192 8.13 -0.95 -11.93
C TYR A 192 9.57 -0.43 -11.71
N LEU A 193 10.08 0.40 -12.63
CA LEU A 193 11.41 1.00 -12.51
C LEU A 193 11.50 2.03 -11.38
N ASN A 194 10.46 2.84 -11.17
CA ASN A 194 10.40 3.80 -10.06
C ASN A 194 10.44 3.07 -8.71
N GLN A 195 9.68 1.99 -8.54
CA GLN A 195 9.71 1.19 -7.31
C GLN A 195 11.07 0.49 -7.12
N SER A 196 11.72 0.06 -8.21
CA SER A 196 13.07 -0.51 -8.18
C SER A 196 14.12 0.49 -7.68
N GLN A 197 14.03 1.75 -8.11
CA GLN A 197 14.90 2.82 -7.59
C GLN A 197 14.61 3.11 -6.13
N LYS A 198 13.33 3.12 -5.74
CA LYS A 198 12.90 3.36 -4.37
C LYS A 198 13.46 2.34 -3.39
N LEU A 199 13.54 1.06 -3.77
CA LEU A 199 14.24 0.03 -2.99
C LEU A 199 15.69 0.41 -2.68
N MET A 200 16.39 1.05 -3.63
CA MET A 200 17.76 1.51 -3.39
C MET A 200 17.79 2.70 -2.45
N TYR A 201 17.21 3.83 -2.85
CA TYR A 201 17.44 5.08 -2.13
C TYR A 201 16.65 5.20 -0.82
N GLU A 202 15.56 4.45 -0.63
CA GLU A 202 14.80 4.46 0.64
C GLU A 202 15.11 3.31 1.58
N TYR A 203 15.42 2.12 1.03
CA TYR A 203 15.58 0.89 1.81
C TYR A 203 17.01 0.34 1.80
N GLY A 204 17.92 0.95 1.02
CA GLY A 204 19.34 0.60 1.01
C GLY A 204 19.67 -0.68 0.22
N TYR A 205 18.75 -1.18 -0.61
CA TYR A 205 19.08 -2.32 -1.47
C TYR A 205 20.14 -1.92 -2.50
N LEU A 206 21.16 -2.74 -2.63
CA LEU A 206 22.18 -2.57 -3.66
C LEU A 206 21.64 -3.01 -5.03
N PRO A 207 22.16 -2.48 -6.15
CA PRO A 207 21.58 -2.76 -7.47
C PRO A 207 21.52 -4.27 -7.80
N HIS A 208 22.58 -4.99 -7.43
CA HIS A 208 22.67 -6.42 -7.64
C HIS A 208 21.72 -7.24 -6.76
N GLN A 209 21.29 -6.71 -5.61
CA GLN A 209 20.31 -7.35 -4.73
C GLN A 209 18.91 -7.24 -5.34
N VAL A 210 18.51 -6.03 -5.77
CA VAL A 210 17.22 -5.80 -6.45
C VAL A 210 17.12 -6.66 -7.71
N ASP A 211 18.17 -6.63 -8.55
CA ASP A 211 18.20 -7.44 -9.76
C ASP A 211 18.13 -8.94 -9.44
N LYS A 212 18.80 -9.40 -8.38
CA LYS A 212 18.79 -10.81 -7.97
C LYS A 212 17.41 -11.28 -7.52
N ILE A 213 16.69 -10.49 -6.73
CA ILE A 213 15.32 -10.79 -6.27
C ILE A 213 14.41 -11.07 -7.47
N ILE A 214 14.46 -10.20 -8.48
CA ILE A 214 13.65 -10.32 -9.69
C ILE A 214 14.11 -11.46 -10.59
N THR A 215 15.41 -11.72 -10.70
CA THR A 215 15.88 -12.89 -11.47
C THR A 215 15.52 -14.21 -10.78
N ASN A 216 15.49 -14.25 -9.44
CA ASN A 216 15.03 -15.40 -8.67
C ASN A 216 13.52 -15.63 -8.85
N PHE A 217 12.75 -14.55 -9.02
CA PHE A 217 11.33 -14.64 -9.42
C PHE A 217 11.14 -15.22 -10.83
N GLY A 218 12.17 -15.16 -11.69
CA GLY A 218 12.21 -15.83 -12.99
C GLY A 218 12.43 -14.91 -14.19
N PHE A 219 12.66 -13.61 -13.98
CA PHE A 219 12.99 -12.71 -15.09
C PHE A 219 14.41 -13.00 -15.60
N LEU A 220 14.61 -12.81 -16.91
CA LEU A 220 15.93 -13.00 -17.52
C LEU A 220 16.95 -11.96 -17.04
N MET A 221 16.50 -10.74 -16.75
CA MET A 221 17.32 -9.63 -16.29
C MET A 221 16.58 -8.82 -15.23
N GLY A 222 17.32 -8.27 -14.28
CA GLY A 222 16.77 -7.38 -13.27
C GLY A 222 16.51 -5.96 -13.79
N PRO A 223 15.63 -5.21 -13.11
CA PRO A 223 15.16 -3.89 -13.54
C PRO A 223 16.27 -2.86 -13.74
N LEU A 224 17.31 -2.89 -12.90
CA LEU A 224 18.37 -1.88 -12.91
C LEU A 224 19.36 -2.15 -14.04
N THR A 225 19.59 -3.42 -14.36
CA THR A 225 20.32 -3.80 -15.59
C THR A 225 19.58 -3.31 -16.84
N VAL A 226 18.25 -3.46 -16.88
CA VAL A 226 17.44 -2.98 -18.02
C VAL A 226 17.50 -1.45 -18.12
N ALA A 227 17.40 -0.74 -17.00
CA ALA A 227 17.51 0.72 -16.97
C ALA A 227 18.88 1.21 -17.51
N ASP A 228 19.98 0.58 -17.11
CA ASP A 228 21.33 0.92 -17.62
C ASP A 228 21.53 0.59 -19.11
N MET A 229 20.81 -0.41 -19.64
CA MET A 229 20.83 -0.74 -21.07
C MET A 229 20.09 0.30 -21.91
N ASN A 230 18.95 0.80 -21.42
CA ASN A 230 18.16 1.83 -22.11
C ASN A 230 18.82 3.22 -22.03
N GLY A 231 19.49 3.49 -20.91
CA GLY A 231 20.17 4.74 -20.63
C GLY A 231 19.33 5.68 -19.76
N LEU A 232 19.91 6.11 -18.63
CA LEU A 232 19.22 6.94 -17.65
C LEU A 232 19.04 8.40 -18.11
N ASP A 233 19.76 8.81 -19.16
CA ASP A 233 19.64 10.11 -19.85
C ASP A 233 18.26 10.30 -20.50
N VAL A 234 17.66 9.21 -20.99
CA VAL A 234 16.33 9.24 -21.59
C VAL A 234 15.28 9.61 -20.55
N MET A 235 15.40 9.03 -19.34
CA MET A 235 14.49 9.31 -18.23
C MET A 235 14.66 10.75 -17.72
N GLU A 236 15.91 11.24 -17.63
CA GLU A 236 16.19 12.63 -17.28
C GLU A 236 15.51 13.60 -18.25
N LYS A 237 15.68 13.38 -19.55
CA LYS A 237 15.08 14.21 -20.59
C LYS A 237 13.56 14.21 -20.51
N LEU A 238 12.94 13.02 -20.45
CA LEU A 238 11.49 12.88 -20.35
C LEU A 238 10.92 13.57 -19.12
N LYS A 239 11.56 13.41 -17.95
CA LYS A 239 11.09 14.05 -16.72
C LYS A 239 11.20 15.57 -16.78
N LYS A 240 12.27 16.12 -17.37
CA LYS A 240 12.43 17.57 -17.57
C LYS A 240 11.41 18.13 -18.56
N GLU A 241 11.25 17.50 -19.72
CA GLU A 241 10.34 17.98 -20.78
C GLU A 241 8.87 17.93 -20.38
N ASN A 242 8.47 16.92 -19.59
CA ASN A 242 7.09 16.76 -19.14
C ASN A 242 6.82 17.33 -17.74
N GLY A 243 7.82 17.95 -17.10
CA GLY A 243 7.71 18.47 -15.73
C GLY A 243 7.41 17.39 -14.68
N TRP A 244 7.79 16.13 -14.93
CA TRP A 244 7.56 15.02 -14.00
C TRP A 244 8.54 15.07 -12.81
N PRO A 245 8.11 14.66 -11.61
CA PRO A 245 8.95 14.70 -10.43
C PRO A 245 10.13 13.71 -10.55
N ALA A 246 11.31 14.19 -10.14
CA ALA A 246 12.53 13.39 -9.98
C ALA A 246 12.95 13.39 -8.52
N SER A 247 13.31 12.21 -8.01
CA SER A 247 13.90 12.08 -6.67
C SER A 247 15.28 12.74 -6.61
N ASP A 248 15.71 13.13 -5.41
CA ASP A 248 17.04 13.71 -5.23
C ASP A 248 18.16 12.70 -5.52
N PHE A 249 17.88 11.41 -5.32
CA PHE A 249 18.76 10.33 -5.75
C PHE A 249 18.95 10.33 -7.28
N GLU A 250 17.86 10.39 -8.05
CA GLU A 250 17.94 10.46 -9.52
C GLU A 250 18.69 11.70 -10.00
N LYS A 251 18.41 12.86 -9.42
CA LYS A 251 19.13 14.11 -9.75
C LYS A 251 20.63 13.97 -9.53
N GLU A 252 21.03 13.30 -8.45
CA GLU A 252 22.44 13.06 -8.14
C GLU A 252 23.09 12.05 -9.10
N VAL A 253 22.37 10.99 -9.47
CA VAL A 253 22.82 10.04 -10.52
C VAL A 253 23.07 10.77 -11.85
N TRP A 254 22.16 11.67 -12.25
CA TRP A 254 22.30 12.46 -13.47
C TRP A 254 23.41 13.51 -13.37
N ARG A 255 23.55 14.18 -12.20
CA ARG A 255 24.64 15.13 -11.95
C ARG A 255 26.02 14.47 -12.11
N GLN A 256 26.14 13.21 -11.74
CA GLN A 256 27.35 12.40 -11.93
C GLN A 256 27.48 11.81 -13.35
N LYS A 257 26.59 12.16 -14.28
CA LYS A 257 26.54 11.66 -15.68
C LYS A 257 26.52 10.14 -15.79
N ARG A 258 25.80 9.48 -14.88
CA ARG A 258 25.70 8.02 -14.82
C ARG A 258 24.55 7.56 -15.72
N TYR A 259 24.78 7.47 -17.03
CA TYR A 259 23.76 7.14 -18.02
C TYR A 259 23.80 5.68 -18.52
N GLY A 260 24.33 4.77 -17.70
CA GLY A 260 24.34 3.33 -17.98
C GLY A 260 25.46 2.95 -18.94
N ARG A 261 25.15 2.04 -19.87
CA ARG A 261 26.16 1.52 -20.81
C ARG A 261 26.73 2.59 -21.75
N LYS A 262 25.96 3.62 -22.09
CA LYS A 262 26.40 4.71 -22.98
C LYS A 262 27.62 5.47 -22.43
N THR A 263 27.68 5.61 -21.11
CA THR A 263 28.77 6.30 -20.39
C THR A 263 29.68 5.32 -19.65
N ASN A 264 29.53 4.01 -19.90
CA ASN A 264 30.20 2.93 -19.16
C ASN A 264 29.96 2.98 -17.62
N LYS A 265 28.97 3.74 -17.16
CA LYS A 265 28.69 4.02 -15.75
C LYS A 265 27.22 4.40 -15.59
N GLY A 266 26.47 3.60 -14.84
CA GLY A 266 25.05 3.79 -14.49
C GLY A 266 24.82 3.38 -13.03
N TYR A 267 23.83 2.52 -12.78
CA TYR A 267 23.75 1.78 -11.51
C TYR A 267 24.91 0.78 -11.36
N TYR A 268 25.41 0.26 -12.48
CA TYR A 268 26.61 -0.56 -12.56
C TYR A 268 27.75 0.19 -13.25
N LYS A 269 28.96 -0.34 -13.12
CA LYS A 269 30.09 0.03 -13.98
C LYS A 269 30.20 -0.97 -15.12
N TYR A 270 30.58 -0.50 -16.30
CA TYR A 270 30.80 -1.34 -17.47
C TYR A 270 32.22 -1.18 -17.98
N ASP A 271 32.89 -2.29 -18.29
CA ASP A 271 34.19 -2.24 -18.93
C ASP A 271 34.07 -1.62 -20.35
N PRO A 272 34.86 -0.58 -20.69
CA PRO A 272 34.71 0.12 -21.98
C PRO A 272 34.97 -0.73 -23.23
N LYS A 273 35.69 -1.86 -23.10
CA LYS A 273 36.07 -2.71 -24.24
C LYS A 273 35.17 -3.94 -24.37
N THR A 274 34.85 -4.56 -23.24
CA THR A 274 34.13 -5.83 -23.16
C THR A 274 32.65 -5.64 -22.79
N HIS A 275 32.27 -4.44 -22.33
CA HIS A 275 30.95 -4.11 -21.79
C HIS A 275 30.50 -5.04 -20.65
N LYS A 276 31.46 -5.69 -19.98
CA LYS A 276 31.20 -6.54 -18.83
C LYS A 276 30.63 -5.70 -17.68
N LYS A 277 29.51 -6.17 -17.10
CA LYS A 277 28.81 -5.55 -15.98
C LYS A 277 29.56 -5.84 -14.67
N GLU A 278 29.84 -4.81 -13.88
CA GLU A 278 30.51 -4.90 -12.59
C GLU A 278 29.81 -4.04 -11.53
N VAL A 279 29.92 -4.43 -10.26
CA VAL A 279 29.40 -3.66 -9.12
C VAL A 279 30.24 -2.39 -8.98
N ASP A 280 29.60 -1.27 -8.61
CA ASP A 280 30.27 0.01 -8.43
C ASP A 280 30.16 0.51 -6.98
N MET A 281 31.29 0.53 -6.26
CA MET A 281 31.37 1.01 -4.88
C MET A 281 30.89 2.46 -4.72
N GLU A 282 31.06 3.32 -5.73
CA GLU A 282 30.54 4.70 -5.65
C GLU A 282 29.01 4.72 -5.63
N MET A 283 28.36 3.80 -6.35
CA MET A 283 26.90 3.67 -6.31
C MET A 283 26.44 3.13 -4.96
N GLU A 284 27.17 2.18 -4.38
CA GLU A 284 26.85 1.66 -3.04
C GLU A 284 26.94 2.76 -1.98
N GLN A 285 27.99 3.58 -2.01
CA GLN A 285 28.14 4.74 -1.11
C GLN A 285 27.03 5.77 -1.32
N LEU A 286 26.62 5.99 -2.58
CA LEU A 286 25.51 6.88 -2.89
C LEU A 286 24.19 6.37 -2.31
N ILE A 287 23.91 5.07 -2.48
CA ILE A 287 22.72 4.41 -1.94
C ILE A 287 22.74 4.46 -0.41
N GLU A 288 23.87 4.16 0.22
CA GLU A 288 24.04 4.23 1.67
C GLU A 288 23.78 5.64 2.20
N LYS A 289 24.27 6.67 1.51
CA LYS A 289 24.03 8.07 1.85
C LYS A 289 22.54 8.42 1.86
N PHE A 290 21.80 8.06 0.81
CA PHE A 290 20.38 8.38 0.70
C PHE A 290 19.52 7.50 1.62
N SER A 291 19.78 6.20 1.71
CA SER A 291 19.02 5.27 2.54
C SER A 291 19.18 5.54 4.04
N LYS A 292 20.36 5.97 4.50
CA LYS A 292 20.56 6.39 5.91
C LYS A 292 19.69 7.57 6.31
N GLN A 293 19.42 8.48 5.37
CA GLN A 293 18.57 9.66 5.55
C GLN A 293 17.08 9.33 5.37
N SER A 294 16.78 8.18 4.78
CA SER A 294 15.42 7.70 4.56
C SER A 294 14.86 6.94 5.77
N ARG A 295 13.56 7.09 5.98
CA ARG A 295 12.75 6.29 6.91
C ARG A 295 11.46 5.93 6.16
N PRO A 296 11.45 4.81 5.40
CA PRO A 296 10.30 4.48 4.57
C PRO A 296 9.07 4.19 5.44
N ASN A 297 7.92 4.73 5.05
CA ASN A 297 6.64 4.49 5.74
C ASN A 297 6.16 3.04 5.53
N ILE A 298 6.43 2.50 4.35
CA ILE A 298 6.14 1.11 3.98
C ILE A 298 7.33 0.26 4.46
N GLN A 299 7.06 -0.93 5.00
CA GLN A 299 8.10 -1.82 5.51
C GLN A 299 8.26 -3.01 4.54
N ILE A 300 9.50 -3.27 4.13
CA ILE A 300 9.85 -4.39 3.25
C ILE A 300 10.72 -5.33 4.05
N LEU A 301 10.17 -6.47 4.46
CA LEU A 301 10.77 -7.35 5.48
C LEU A 301 11.36 -8.63 4.87
N SER A 302 11.00 -8.94 3.63
CA SER A 302 11.43 -10.13 2.90
C SER A 302 11.60 -9.88 1.40
N ASP A 303 12.30 -10.79 0.70
CA ASP A 303 12.41 -10.77 -0.76
C ASP A 303 11.04 -10.83 -1.43
N GLN A 304 10.08 -11.55 -0.84
CA GLN A 304 8.70 -11.61 -1.34
C GLN A 304 7.99 -10.26 -1.18
N ASP A 305 8.22 -9.54 -0.08
CA ASP A 305 7.69 -8.19 0.09
C ASP A 305 8.29 -7.24 -0.96
N ALA A 306 9.58 -7.40 -1.28
CA ALA A 306 10.23 -6.63 -2.33
C ALA A 306 9.62 -6.94 -3.71
N VAL A 307 9.34 -8.21 -4.02
CA VAL A 307 8.60 -8.59 -5.24
C VAL A 307 7.21 -7.94 -5.26
N ASN A 308 6.45 -8.02 -4.17
CA ASN A 308 5.12 -7.42 -4.08
C ASN A 308 5.19 -5.89 -4.23
N PHE A 309 6.19 -5.25 -3.62
CA PHE A 309 6.45 -3.81 -3.71
C PHE A 309 6.73 -3.34 -5.15
N LEU A 310 7.37 -4.18 -5.94
CA LEU A 310 7.63 -3.92 -7.36
C LEU A 310 6.42 -4.19 -8.25
N LEU A 311 5.68 -5.29 -8.00
CA LEU A 311 4.70 -5.82 -8.95
C LEU A 311 3.24 -5.45 -8.62
N TYR A 312 2.85 -5.26 -7.36
CA TYR A 312 1.47 -4.87 -7.01
C TYR A 312 1.09 -3.52 -7.60
N PRO A 313 1.94 -2.47 -7.55
CA PRO A 313 1.56 -1.21 -8.16
C PRO A 313 1.57 -1.27 -9.70
N MET A 314 2.38 -2.15 -10.29
CA MET A 314 2.36 -2.40 -11.72
C MET A 314 1.05 -3.08 -12.17
N PHE A 315 0.54 -4.04 -11.39
CA PHE A 315 -0.79 -4.62 -11.58
C PHE A 315 -1.90 -3.56 -11.49
N ASN A 316 -1.85 -2.71 -10.46
CA ASN A 316 -2.80 -1.61 -10.28
C ASN A 316 -2.80 -0.66 -11.48
N GLU A 317 -1.63 -0.27 -11.97
CA GLU A 317 -1.50 0.59 -13.15
C GLU A 317 -2.08 -0.07 -14.41
N GLY A 318 -1.97 -1.40 -14.52
CA GLY A 318 -2.63 -2.19 -15.57
C GLY A 318 -4.16 -2.09 -15.51
N LEU A 319 -4.75 -2.25 -14.32
CA LEU A 319 -6.19 -2.05 -14.11
C LEU A 319 -6.64 -0.63 -14.46
N LEU A 320 -5.86 0.39 -14.10
CA LEU A 320 -6.15 1.79 -14.45
C LEU A 320 -6.15 2.02 -15.97
N CYS A 321 -5.23 1.40 -16.72
CA CYS A 321 -5.20 1.51 -18.17
C CYS A 321 -6.48 0.94 -18.83
N ILE A 322 -7.07 -0.11 -18.23
CA ILE A 322 -8.32 -0.70 -18.69
C ILE A 322 -9.50 0.21 -18.36
N GLU A 323 -9.54 0.72 -17.13
CA GLU A 323 -10.59 1.63 -16.68
C GLU A 323 -10.62 2.94 -17.49
N GLU A 324 -9.46 3.46 -17.87
CA GLU A 324 -9.33 4.62 -18.75
C GLU A 324 -9.69 4.32 -20.23
N GLY A 325 -10.02 3.06 -20.57
CA GLY A 325 -10.35 2.63 -21.93
C GLY A 325 -9.16 2.69 -22.90
N ILE A 326 -7.94 2.68 -22.37
CA ILE A 326 -6.71 2.70 -23.18
C ILE A 326 -6.41 1.29 -23.69
N ILE A 327 -6.82 0.25 -22.99
CA ILE A 327 -6.67 -1.15 -23.44
C ILE A 327 -7.89 -1.97 -23.03
N ASP A 328 -8.38 -2.79 -23.96
CA ASP A 328 -9.71 -3.41 -23.82
C ASP A 328 -9.73 -4.61 -22.87
N HIS A 329 -8.58 -5.26 -22.61
CA HIS A 329 -8.54 -6.52 -21.88
C HIS A 329 -7.22 -6.77 -21.14
N GLU A 330 -7.27 -7.40 -19.97
CA GLU A 330 -6.12 -7.74 -19.12
C GLU A 330 -5.11 -8.66 -19.81
N ASN A 331 -5.59 -9.71 -20.49
CA ASN A 331 -4.77 -10.64 -21.26
C ASN A 331 -3.87 -9.95 -22.30
N LEU A 332 -4.29 -8.79 -22.84
CA LEU A 332 -3.48 -8.02 -23.77
C LEU A 332 -2.26 -7.39 -23.08
N ILE A 333 -2.42 -6.93 -21.83
CA ILE A 333 -1.30 -6.44 -21.02
C ILE A 333 -0.31 -7.58 -20.74
N ASP A 334 -0.81 -8.77 -20.43
CA ASP A 334 0.03 -9.92 -20.09
C ASP A 334 0.87 -10.41 -21.26
N ILE A 335 0.25 -10.59 -22.43
CA ILE A 335 0.99 -10.98 -23.64
C ILE A 335 1.98 -9.88 -24.06
N MET A 336 1.67 -8.61 -23.79
CA MET A 336 2.60 -7.49 -24.02
C MET A 336 3.87 -7.63 -23.19
N PHE A 337 3.76 -7.90 -21.89
CA PHE A 337 4.92 -8.04 -21.01
C PHE A 337 5.70 -9.34 -21.26
N ILE A 338 5.03 -10.43 -21.61
CA ILE A 338 5.70 -11.69 -21.95
C ILE A 338 6.52 -11.54 -23.24
N LEU A 339 5.92 -11.03 -24.32
CA LEU A 339 6.58 -10.96 -25.62
C LEU A 339 7.46 -9.71 -25.80
N GLY A 340 7.19 -8.64 -25.05
CA GLY A 340 7.88 -7.36 -25.13
C GLY A 340 9.01 -7.18 -24.12
N PHE A 341 8.82 -7.63 -22.87
CA PHE A 341 9.78 -7.43 -21.77
C PHE A 341 10.51 -8.71 -21.34
N GLY A 342 9.96 -9.88 -21.66
CA GLY A 342 10.49 -11.16 -21.19
C GLY A 342 10.01 -11.53 -19.78
N TRP A 343 8.75 -11.23 -19.48
CA TRP A 343 8.09 -11.70 -18.26
C TRP A 343 8.17 -13.24 -18.13
N PRO A 344 8.43 -13.80 -16.93
CA PRO A 344 8.51 -15.23 -16.74
C PRO A 344 7.20 -15.91 -17.13
N VAL A 345 7.23 -16.70 -18.21
CA VAL A 345 6.01 -17.26 -18.78
C VAL A 345 5.26 -18.17 -17.79
N SER A 346 5.97 -18.78 -16.84
CA SER A 346 5.40 -19.60 -15.78
C SER A 346 4.52 -18.83 -14.78
N THR A 347 4.46 -17.49 -14.85
CA THR A 347 3.64 -16.66 -13.97
C THR A 347 2.56 -15.86 -14.73
N GLY A 348 2.32 -16.15 -16.02
CA GLY A 348 1.17 -15.65 -16.80
C GLY A 348 1.23 -14.20 -17.29
N GLY A 349 1.87 -13.31 -16.54
CA GLY A 349 1.96 -11.86 -16.83
C GLY A 349 1.64 -11.03 -15.58
N PRO A 350 1.78 -9.69 -15.62
CA PRO A 350 1.45 -8.83 -14.48
C PRO A 350 -0.01 -8.92 -14.00
N MET A 351 -0.97 -9.06 -14.90
CA MET A 351 -2.40 -9.18 -14.60
C MET A 351 -2.70 -10.53 -13.96
N MET A 352 -2.31 -11.63 -14.60
CA MET A 352 -2.48 -12.98 -14.05
C MET A 352 -1.72 -13.15 -12.72
N PHE A 353 -0.53 -12.55 -12.57
CA PHE A 353 0.16 -12.51 -11.28
C PHE A 353 -0.68 -11.84 -10.20
N GLY A 354 -1.25 -10.66 -10.46
CA GLY A 354 -2.11 -9.97 -9.50
C GLY A 354 -3.31 -10.82 -9.08
N HIS A 355 -3.95 -11.50 -10.02
CA HIS A 355 -5.03 -12.46 -9.74
C HIS A 355 -4.58 -13.63 -8.87
N GLN A 356 -3.43 -14.24 -9.17
CA GLN A 356 -2.86 -15.35 -8.39
C GLN A 356 -2.51 -14.96 -6.95
N GLN A 357 -2.19 -13.68 -6.70
CA GLN A 357 -1.97 -13.17 -5.36
C GLN A 357 -3.26 -12.92 -4.58
N GLY A 358 -4.41 -12.92 -5.27
CA GLY A 358 -5.70 -12.48 -4.77
C GLY A 358 -5.87 -10.97 -4.92
N ILE A 359 -6.80 -10.54 -5.78
CA ILE A 359 -7.09 -9.11 -6.04
C ILE A 359 -7.30 -8.35 -4.73
N GLU A 360 -8.01 -8.95 -3.78
CA GLU A 360 -8.31 -8.36 -2.47
C GLU A 360 -7.05 -8.08 -1.66
N LYS A 361 -6.11 -9.03 -1.62
CA LYS A 361 -4.83 -8.86 -0.92
C LYS A 361 -4.01 -7.73 -1.55
N VAL A 362 -3.94 -7.71 -2.88
CA VAL A 362 -3.24 -6.66 -3.62
C VAL A 362 -3.87 -5.29 -3.33
N ALA A 363 -5.21 -5.22 -3.35
CA ALA A 363 -5.94 -4.00 -3.06
C ALA A 363 -5.76 -3.52 -1.61
N ASN A 364 -5.92 -4.39 -0.60
CA ASN A 364 -5.71 -3.99 0.79
C ASN A 364 -4.28 -3.47 1.02
N THR A 365 -3.29 -4.12 0.40
CA THR A 365 -1.88 -3.72 0.48
C THR A 365 -1.68 -2.32 -0.11
N LEU A 366 -2.27 -2.05 -1.29
CA LEU A 366 -2.16 -0.76 -1.96
C LEU A 366 -2.95 0.35 -1.25
N ILE A 367 -4.14 0.07 -0.70
CA ILE A 367 -4.91 1.03 0.12
C ILE A 367 -4.07 1.44 1.34
N LEU A 368 -3.47 0.48 2.02
CA LEU A 368 -2.57 0.78 3.11
C LEU A 368 -1.38 1.62 2.65
N TRP A 369 -0.67 1.21 1.60
CA TRP A 369 0.47 1.97 1.09
C TRP A 369 0.07 3.38 0.68
N SER A 370 -1.14 3.56 0.16
CA SER A 370 -1.75 4.87 -0.09
C SER A 370 -2.01 5.64 1.21
N SER A 371 -2.49 5.00 2.27
CA SER A 371 -2.64 5.66 3.58
C SER A 371 -1.31 6.08 4.21
N LEU A 372 -0.26 5.28 3.99
CA LEU A 372 1.10 5.52 4.48
C LEU A 372 1.85 6.57 3.65
N GLU A 373 1.53 6.65 2.35
CA GLU A 373 2.09 7.62 1.41
C GLU A 373 0.97 8.28 0.57
N PRO A 374 0.14 9.15 1.17
CA PRO A 374 -1.08 9.67 0.55
C PRO A 374 -0.84 10.55 -0.68
N THR A 375 0.37 11.07 -0.84
CA THR A 375 0.78 11.86 -2.01
C THR A 375 1.29 11.00 -3.16
N ASN A 376 1.50 9.70 -2.93
CA ASN A 376 2.05 8.79 -3.93
C ASN A 376 0.93 8.15 -4.75
N ARG A 377 0.70 8.68 -5.96
CA ARG A 377 -0.35 8.21 -6.87
C ARG A 377 -0.24 6.73 -7.25
N ILE A 378 0.96 6.15 -7.18
CA ILE A 378 1.23 4.77 -7.62
C ILE A 378 0.45 3.75 -6.76
N TYR A 379 0.14 4.09 -5.51
CA TYR A 379 -0.58 3.22 -4.59
C TYR A 379 -2.07 3.52 -4.52
N LYS A 380 -2.53 4.61 -5.15
CA LYS A 380 -3.94 4.98 -5.14
C LYS A 380 -4.71 3.96 -5.98
N ILE A 381 -5.66 3.29 -5.34
CA ILE A 381 -6.63 2.44 -6.05
C ILE A 381 -7.82 3.31 -6.43
N MET A 382 -8.28 3.20 -7.68
CA MET A 382 -9.61 3.70 -8.03
C MET A 382 -10.66 2.69 -7.56
N ASP A 383 -11.56 3.15 -6.69
CA ASP A 383 -12.82 2.54 -6.23
C ASP A 383 -13.08 1.05 -6.52
N LYS A 384 -12.28 0.13 -5.94
CA LYS A 384 -12.56 -1.33 -5.93
C LYS A 384 -12.65 -1.95 -4.54
N VAL A 385 -13.11 -1.19 -3.55
CA VAL A 385 -13.85 -1.81 -2.44
C VAL A 385 -15.17 -2.30 -3.04
N PRO A 386 -15.61 -3.57 -2.83
CA PRO A 386 -16.90 -4.02 -3.31
C PRO A 386 -17.97 -2.99 -2.97
N GLU A 387 -18.86 -2.65 -3.92
CA GLU A 387 -19.75 -1.50 -3.75
C GLU A 387 -20.58 -1.58 -2.46
N GLU A 388 -21.03 -2.78 -2.10
CA GLU A 388 -21.69 -3.06 -0.83
C GLU A 388 -20.83 -2.71 0.39
N VAL A 389 -19.54 -3.03 0.36
CA VAL A 389 -18.59 -2.72 1.45
C VAL A 389 -18.30 -1.22 1.47
N ARG A 390 -18.16 -0.57 0.31
CA ARG A 390 -17.92 0.88 0.22
C ARG A 390 -19.12 1.64 0.81
N ASN A 391 -20.33 1.26 0.40
CA ASN A 391 -21.58 1.85 0.88
C ASN A 391 -21.74 1.59 2.38
N TYR A 392 -21.49 0.36 2.85
CA TYR A 392 -21.51 0.02 4.27
C TYR A 392 -20.56 0.89 5.10
N LEU A 393 -19.33 1.12 4.62
CA LEU A 393 -18.36 1.96 5.33
C LEU A 393 -18.71 3.44 5.26
N MET A 394 -19.33 3.91 4.18
CA MET A 394 -19.85 5.28 4.10
C MET A 394 -21.02 5.50 5.05
N GLU A 395 -21.97 4.56 5.12
CA GLU A 395 -23.09 4.59 6.07
C GLU A 395 -22.58 4.55 7.51
N ALA A 396 -21.65 3.64 7.81
CA ALA A 396 -21.03 3.55 9.13
C ALA A 396 -20.32 4.86 9.52
N HIS A 397 -19.69 5.55 8.57
CA HIS A 397 -19.02 6.84 8.82
C HIS A 397 -20.05 7.93 9.12
N GLN A 398 -21.19 7.93 8.44
CA GLN A 398 -22.29 8.84 8.73
C GLN A 398 -22.92 8.55 10.10
N LEU A 399 -23.12 7.28 10.43
CA LEU A 399 -23.63 6.83 11.73
C LEU A 399 -22.73 7.25 12.90
N ALA A 400 -21.40 7.30 12.70
CA ALA A 400 -20.48 7.77 13.74
C ALA A 400 -20.81 9.19 14.22
N GLY A 401 -21.21 10.09 13.31
CA GLY A 401 -21.65 11.44 13.64
C GLY A 401 -23.05 11.51 14.27
N GLN A 402 -23.87 10.46 14.13
CA GLN A 402 -25.24 10.39 14.66
C GLN A 402 -25.26 9.79 16.08
N TRP A 403 -24.43 10.33 16.97
CA TRP A 403 -24.27 9.80 18.31
C TRP A 403 -25.50 10.09 19.21
N SER A 404 -25.69 9.25 20.24
CA SER A 404 -26.74 9.39 21.26
C SER A 404 -26.23 8.87 22.61
N LEU A 405 -26.45 9.64 23.68
CA LEU A 405 -26.22 9.16 25.03
C LEU A 405 -27.38 8.26 25.49
N PRO A 406 -27.13 7.28 26.39
CA PRO A 406 -28.20 6.47 26.97
C PRO A 406 -29.20 7.28 27.79
N ASN A 407 -30.38 6.72 28.02
CA ASN A 407 -31.39 7.24 28.96
C ASN A 407 -31.84 8.68 28.67
N ASN A 408 -31.94 9.08 27.40
CA ASN A 408 -32.36 10.42 26.97
C ASN A 408 -31.51 11.57 27.56
N ARG A 409 -30.22 11.34 27.81
CA ARG A 409 -29.28 12.35 28.30
C ARG A 409 -28.85 13.38 27.24
N GLY A 410 -29.30 13.21 26.00
CA GLY A 410 -29.00 14.06 24.85
C GLY A 410 -28.34 13.28 23.70
N ASP A 411 -28.46 13.82 22.50
CA ASP A 411 -27.97 13.24 21.25
C ASP A 411 -27.50 14.34 20.28
N HIS A 412 -26.95 13.93 19.13
CA HIS A 412 -26.44 14.84 18.11
C HIS A 412 -27.46 15.86 17.56
N THR A 413 -28.76 15.65 17.72
CA THR A 413 -29.82 16.54 17.20
C THR A 413 -30.23 17.64 18.18
N ASN A 414 -30.01 17.43 19.49
CA ASN A 414 -30.50 18.31 20.56
C ASN A 414 -29.39 18.79 21.51
N SER A 415 -28.12 18.63 21.10
CA SER A 415 -26.97 19.04 21.90
C SER A 415 -26.18 20.12 21.19
N GLU A 416 -25.99 21.25 21.88
CA GLU A 416 -25.19 22.36 21.38
C GLU A 416 -23.72 22.16 21.79
N ALA A 417 -22.82 22.29 20.82
CA ALA A 417 -21.38 22.25 21.05
C ALA A 417 -20.88 23.65 21.45
N THR A 418 -19.98 23.69 22.43
CA THR A 418 -19.29 24.93 22.78
C THR A 418 -18.22 25.21 21.74
N GLU A 419 -18.16 26.44 21.24
CA GLU A 419 -17.13 26.85 20.29
C GLU A 419 -15.71 26.69 20.88
N ILE A 420 -14.81 26.07 20.12
CA ILE A 420 -13.43 25.81 20.54
C ILE A 420 -12.48 26.71 19.76
N ASN A 421 -11.88 27.67 20.46
CA ASN A 421 -10.87 28.56 19.92
C ASN A 421 -9.47 28.25 20.47
N SER A 422 -9.39 27.78 21.73
CA SER A 422 -8.13 27.38 22.37
C SER A 422 -8.19 26.02 23.04
N VAL A 423 -7.14 25.23 22.81
CA VAL A 423 -6.99 23.87 23.36
C VAL A 423 -5.73 23.80 24.22
N ALA A 424 -5.78 23.10 25.34
CA ALA A 424 -4.61 22.80 26.16
C ALA A 424 -4.37 21.29 26.23
N ILE A 425 -3.13 20.85 26.02
CA ILE A 425 -2.72 19.46 26.16
C ILE A 425 -1.77 19.36 27.34
N ILE A 426 -2.06 18.49 28.30
CA ILE A 426 -1.25 18.34 29.53
C ILE A 426 -0.47 17.04 29.45
N GLY A 427 0.85 17.15 29.40
CA GLY A 427 1.78 16.04 29.27
C GLY A 427 2.48 16.04 27.91
N SER A 428 3.82 16.08 27.94
CA SER A 428 4.66 16.10 26.74
C SER A 428 5.11 14.70 26.29
N GLY A 429 4.32 13.65 26.56
CA GLY A 429 4.58 12.31 26.05
C GLY A 429 4.49 12.23 24.53
N THR A 430 4.64 11.03 23.95
CA THR A 430 4.46 10.84 22.50
C THR A 430 3.06 11.27 22.05
N MET A 431 2.01 10.86 22.76
CA MET A 431 0.62 11.21 22.47
C MET A 431 0.35 12.70 22.61
N GLY A 432 0.73 13.31 23.74
CA GLY A 432 0.48 14.74 23.98
C GLY A 432 1.12 15.66 22.94
N LYS A 433 2.36 15.37 22.52
CA LYS A 433 2.99 16.12 21.41
C LYS A 433 2.25 15.94 20.08
N ALA A 434 1.83 14.71 19.76
CA ALA A 434 1.11 14.42 18.53
C ALA A 434 -0.30 15.05 18.48
N MET A 435 -1.03 15.06 19.61
CA MET A 435 -2.30 15.77 19.73
C MET A 435 -2.13 17.27 19.54
N ALA A 436 -1.13 17.88 20.20
CA ALA A 436 -0.85 19.30 20.06
C ALA A 436 -0.57 19.70 18.59
N ILE A 437 0.18 18.86 17.86
CA ILE A 437 0.41 19.03 16.42
C ILE A 437 -0.91 19.01 15.64
N CYS A 438 -1.83 18.09 15.93
CA CYS A 438 -3.12 17.98 15.23
C CYS A 438 -3.97 19.25 15.39
N PHE A 439 -4.11 19.76 16.61
CA PHE A 439 -4.87 20.98 16.88
C PHE A 439 -4.24 22.22 16.22
N CYS A 440 -2.92 22.37 16.32
CA CYS A 440 -2.22 23.49 15.67
C CYS A 440 -2.35 23.47 14.14
N LEU A 441 -2.32 22.29 13.52
CA LEU A 441 -2.51 22.13 12.08
C LEU A 441 -3.91 22.53 11.62
N ALA A 442 -4.93 22.32 12.45
CA ALA A 442 -6.27 22.82 12.19
C ALA A 442 -6.37 24.34 12.32
N GLY A 443 -5.39 24.98 12.97
CA GLY A 443 -5.33 26.43 13.15
C GLY A 443 -5.75 26.92 14.54
N LEU A 444 -5.97 26.00 15.48
CA LEU A 444 -6.37 26.30 16.85
C LEU A 444 -5.16 26.68 17.71
N ASP A 445 -5.33 27.70 18.54
CA ASP A 445 -4.27 28.13 19.47
C ASP A 445 -4.13 27.08 20.59
N THR A 446 -2.97 26.43 20.62
CA THR A 446 -2.77 25.23 21.44
C THR A 446 -1.68 25.43 22.49
N PHE A 447 -2.02 25.25 23.76
CA PHE A 447 -1.07 25.18 24.86
C PHE A 447 -0.59 23.75 25.07
N LEU A 448 0.73 23.54 25.15
CA LEU A 448 1.31 22.26 25.55
C LEU A 448 1.97 22.44 26.92
N VAL A 449 1.32 21.90 27.95
CA VAL A 449 1.79 22.02 29.33
C VAL A 449 2.74 20.87 29.68
N VAL A 450 3.95 21.23 30.11
CA VAL A 450 5.09 20.32 30.26
C VAL A 450 5.82 20.53 31.58
N ARG A 451 6.70 19.59 31.94
CA ARG A 451 7.60 19.75 33.11
C ARG A 451 8.86 20.55 32.79
N SER A 452 9.30 20.56 31.53
CA SER A 452 10.49 21.28 31.06
C SER A 452 10.29 21.74 29.62
N GLU A 453 10.18 23.05 29.41
CA GLU A 453 9.97 23.64 28.08
C GLU A 453 11.13 23.32 27.13
N GLN A 454 12.37 23.48 27.61
CA GLN A 454 13.58 23.20 26.83
C GLN A 454 13.65 21.73 26.35
N LYS A 455 13.31 20.78 27.23
CA LYS A 455 13.28 19.36 26.86
C LYS A 455 12.20 19.09 25.82
N CYS A 456 11.00 19.64 26.03
CA CYS A 456 9.89 19.48 25.09
C CYS A 456 10.20 20.06 23.72
N LEU A 457 10.83 21.24 23.64
CA LEU A 457 11.25 21.84 22.37
C LEU A 457 12.21 20.93 21.59
N LYS A 458 13.23 20.38 22.26
CA LYS A 458 14.16 19.43 21.63
C LYS A 458 13.47 18.18 21.09
N GLU A 459 12.54 17.62 21.87
CA GLU A 459 11.76 16.45 21.46
C GLU A 459 10.79 16.76 20.32
N LEU A 460 10.17 17.94 20.31
CA LEU A 460 9.31 18.39 19.21
C LEU A 460 10.09 18.61 17.92
N GLU A 461 11.29 19.21 17.98
CA GLU A 461 12.14 19.34 16.79
C GLU A 461 12.56 17.97 16.23
N SER A 462 12.85 17.00 17.09
CA SER A 462 13.09 15.62 16.68
C SER A 462 11.84 14.98 16.06
N MET A 463 10.65 15.22 16.62
CA MET A 463 9.38 14.76 16.06
C MET A 463 9.09 15.43 14.71
N TYR A 464 9.31 16.74 14.55
CA TYR A 464 9.17 17.44 13.27
C TYR A 464 10.13 16.90 12.22
N ALA A 465 11.39 16.65 12.57
CA ALA A 465 12.35 16.04 11.66
C ALA A 465 11.90 14.64 11.22
N THR A 466 11.40 13.84 12.17
CA THR A 466 10.86 12.49 11.91
C THR A 466 9.65 12.54 10.99
N GLU A 467 8.68 13.41 11.29
CA GLU A 467 7.45 13.58 10.51
C GLU A 467 7.68 14.20 9.12
N LYS A 468 8.70 15.07 8.98
CA LYS A 468 9.19 15.53 7.67
C LYS A 468 9.82 14.40 6.87
N ALA A 469 10.65 13.57 7.51
CA ALA A 469 11.25 12.42 6.86
C ALA A 469 10.18 11.43 6.34
N PHE A 470 9.10 11.24 7.11
CA PHE A 470 7.92 10.46 6.70
C PHE A 470 7.00 11.18 5.70
N LYS A 471 7.32 12.40 5.25
CA LYS A 471 6.49 13.26 4.37
C LYS A 471 5.07 13.53 4.91
N ARG A 472 4.86 13.37 6.21
CA ARG A 472 3.59 13.65 6.90
C ARG A 472 3.47 15.12 7.28
N LEU A 473 4.61 15.80 7.48
CA LEU A 473 4.72 17.25 7.63
C LEU A 473 5.67 17.83 6.56
N ASN A 474 5.52 19.12 6.29
CA ASN A 474 6.46 19.92 5.50
C ASN A 474 6.76 21.23 6.26
N ASP A 475 7.74 22.02 5.79
CA ASP A 475 8.16 23.23 6.49
C ASP A 475 7.02 24.24 6.65
N ALA A 476 6.18 24.45 5.64
CA ALA A 476 5.03 25.35 5.72
C ALA A 476 4.03 24.92 6.82
N ARG A 477 3.78 23.62 6.95
CA ARG A 477 2.91 23.07 8.02
C ARG A 477 3.56 23.20 9.39
N ILE A 478 4.88 23.05 9.49
CA ILE A 478 5.62 23.24 10.75
C ILE A 478 5.58 24.71 11.18
N GLU A 479 5.77 25.64 10.25
CA GLU A 479 5.63 27.08 10.55
C GLU A 479 4.21 27.41 11.04
N LYS A 480 3.18 26.82 10.40
CA LYS A 480 1.80 26.91 10.92
C LYS A 480 1.71 26.39 12.35
N ILE A 481 2.29 25.22 12.65
CA ILE A 481 2.28 24.65 14.00
C ILE A 481 2.97 25.58 14.99
N LYS A 482 4.19 26.05 14.67
CA LYS A 482 4.98 26.96 15.52
C LYS A 482 4.25 28.27 15.79
N SER A 483 3.49 28.79 14.82
CA SER A 483 2.71 30.02 15.01
C SER A 483 1.58 29.87 16.05
N LYS A 484 1.03 28.65 16.18
CA LYS A 484 -0.13 28.34 17.04
C LYS A 484 0.20 27.64 18.35
N LEU A 485 1.36 26.99 18.44
CA LEU A 485 1.79 26.25 19.63
C LEU A 485 2.39 27.18 20.69
N ARG A 486 1.97 27.02 21.94
CA ARG A 486 2.54 27.69 23.12
C ARG A 486 2.95 26.63 24.14
N ILE A 487 4.25 26.42 24.30
CA ILE A 487 4.77 25.47 25.31
C ILE A 487 4.88 26.21 26.63
N THR A 488 4.39 25.62 27.72
CA THR A 488 4.52 26.25 29.05
C THR A 488 4.62 25.23 30.18
N THR A 489 5.19 25.62 31.32
CA THR A 489 5.10 24.86 32.58
C THR A 489 4.00 25.35 33.52
N ASP A 490 3.34 26.46 33.16
CA ASP A 490 2.39 27.16 34.02
C ASP A 490 0.94 26.80 33.69
N LEU A 491 0.24 26.23 34.67
CA LEU A 491 -1.17 25.86 34.53
C LEU A 491 -2.10 27.08 34.58
N GLU A 492 -1.70 28.20 35.19
CA GLU A 492 -2.55 29.40 35.33
C GLU A 492 -2.86 30.05 33.97
N LYS A 493 -2.07 29.77 32.94
CA LYS A 493 -2.30 30.22 31.56
C LYS A 493 -3.47 29.52 30.86
N LEU A 494 -4.10 28.56 31.52
CA LEU A 494 -5.23 27.79 30.97
C LEU A 494 -6.60 28.38 31.34
N ASN A 495 -6.65 29.56 31.97
CA ASN A 495 -7.89 30.22 32.40
C ASN A 495 -8.93 30.35 31.27
N ASP A 496 -8.48 30.68 30.06
CA ASP A 496 -9.33 30.94 28.89
C ASP A 496 -9.50 29.73 27.96
N ALA A 497 -8.90 28.58 28.28
CA ALA A 497 -8.97 27.38 27.44
C ALA A 497 -10.41 26.83 27.31
N ASP A 498 -10.82 26.46 26.10
CA ASP A 498 -12.14 25.87 25.81
C ASP A 498 -12.14 24.36 26.05
N LEU A 499 -11.03 23.70 25.72
CA LEU A 499 -10.84 22.26 25.88
C LEU A 499 -9.47 21.96 26.47
N VAL A 500 -9.42 21.16 27.53
CA VAL A 500 -8.17 20.67 28.12
C VAL A 500 -8.12 19.15 27.99
N ILE A 501 -7.07 18.60 27.36
CA ILE A 501 -6.87 17.15 27.21
C ILE A 501 -5.68 16.69 28.03
N GLU A 502 -5.93 15.80 28.98
CA GLU A 502 -4.93 15.18 29.84
C GLU A 502 -4.29 13.95 29.16
N SER A 503 -2.95 13.91 29.15
CA SER A 503 -2.12 12.81 28.62
C SER A 503 -0.86 12.61 29.48
N VAL A 504 -0.99 12.70 30.80
CA VAL A 504 0.05 12.39 31.77
C VAL A 504 0.17 10.88 32.00
N PHE A 505 1.07 10.47 32.89
CA PHE A 505 1.26 9.07 33.24
C PHE A 505 -0.03 8.43 33.76
N GLU A 506 -0.17 7.13 33.50
CA GLU A 506 -1.30 6.31 33.93
C GLU A 506 -1.23 6.05 35.44
N ASP A 507 -1.57 7.07 36.22
CA ASP A 507 -1.67 7.08 37.68
C ASP A 507 -2.97 7.80 38.08
N LEU A 508 -3.89 7.07 38.69
CA LEU A 508 -5.22 7.57 39.04
C LEU A 508 -5.17 8.73 40.05
N LYS A 509 -4.25 8.69 41.01
CA LYS A 509 -4.10 9.76 42.02
C LYS A 509 -3.61 11.04 41.37
N LEU A 510 -2.60 10.93 40.51
CA LEU A 510 -2.07 12.06 39.75
C LEU A 510 -3.15 12.73 38.89
N LYS A 511 -3.95 11.93 38.16
CA LYS A 511 -5.04 12.45 37.32
C LYS A 511 -6.11 13.16 38.15
N LYS A 512 -6.54 12.57 39.27
CA LYS A 512 -7.49 13.21 40.21
C LYS A 512 -7.00 14.55 40.74
N GLU A 513 -5.76 14.61 41.21
CA GLU A 513 -5.15 15.86 41.70
C GLU A 513 -5.04 16.92 40.60
N LEU A 514 -4.71 16.50 39.38
CA LEU A 514 -4.61 17.39 38.22
C LEU A 514 -5.97 17.99 37.85
N PHE A 515 -7.00 17.17 37.67
CA PHE A 515 -8.34 17.65 37.32
C PHE A 515 -8.95 18.56 38.41
N THR A 516 -8.69 18.27 39.68
CA THR A 516 -9.10 19.15 40.80
C THR A 516 -8.45 20.53 40.73
N LYS A 517 -7.20 20.63 40.24
CA LYS A 517 -6.50 21.91 40.03
C LYS A 517 -7.06 22.63 38.81
N LEU A 518 -7.24 21.92 37.69
CA LEU A 518 -7.78 22.48 36.45
C LEU A 518 -9.17 23.07 36.64
N GLU A 519 -10.03 22.42 37.43
CA GLU A 519 -11.38 22.92 37.73
C GLU A 519 -11.39 24.28 38.43
N LYS A 520 -10.33 24.62 39.17
CA LYS A 520 -10.20 25.93 39.84
C LYS A 520 -9.66 27.03 38.93
N ILE A 521 -8.91 26.65 37.91
CA ILE A 521 -8.19 27.57 37.02
C ILE A 521 -9.01 27.87 35.77
N CYS A 522 -9.52 26.84 35.11
CA CYS A 522 -10.20 26.95 33.83
C CYS A 522 -11.61 27.54 34.02
N LYS A 523 -12.08 28.31 33.05
CA LYS A 523 -13.46 28.80 33.01
C LYS A 523 -14.49 27.67 33.15
N SER A 524 -15.68 28.00 33.66
CA SER A 524 -16.74 27.03 33.91
C SER A 524 -17.27 26.34 32.65
N SER A 525 -17.14 26.97 31.48
CA SER A 525 -17.50 26.36 30.18
C SER A 525 -16.43 25.44 29.60
N CYS A 526 -15.23 25.37 30.21
CA CYS A 526 -14.14 24.53 29.72
C CYS A 526 -14.49 23.04 29.83
N ILE A 527 -14.29 22.29 28.74
CA ILE A 527 -14.45 20.84 28.71
C ILE A 527 -13.13 20.15 29.07
N PHE A 528 -13.21 19.09 29.86
CA PHE A 528 -12.08 18.30 30.31
C PHE A 528 -12.06 16.95 29.59
N GLY A 529 -11.05 16.73 28.77
CA GLY A 529 -10.73 15.47 28.11
C GLY A 529 -9.67 14.66 28.87
N THR A 530 -9.79 13.34 28.94
CA THR A 530 -8.69 12.45 29.35
C THR A 530 -8.37 11.43 28.28
N ASN A 531 -7.08 11.25 27.97
CA ASN A 531 -6.56 10.22 27.07
C ASN A 531 -6.14 8.95 27.85
N THR A 532 -6.77 8.67 28.99
CA THR A 532 -6.60 7.39 29.69
C THR A 532 -7.02 6.25 28.76
N SER A 533 -6.33 5.10 28.87
CA SER A 533 -6.62 3.91 28.06
C SER A 533 -7.21 2.76 28.87
N SER A 534 -7.12 2.83 30.21
CA SER A 534 -7.49 1.73 31.11
C SER A 534 -8.36 2.15 32.30
N PHE A 535 -8.31 3.41 32.75
CA PHE A 535 -9.08 3.82 33.92
C PHE A 535 -10.54 4.12 33.59
N ASN A 536 -11.40 3.77 34.54
CA ASN A 536 -12.80 4.14 34.55
C ASN A 536 -12.92 5.68 34.68
N LEU A 537 -13.67 6.29 33.78
CA LEU A 537 -13.84 7.75 33.75
C LEU A 537 -14.53 8.29 35.00
N ASP A 538 -15.49 7.54 35.57
CA ASP A 538 -16.23 7.95 36.74
C ASP A 538 -15.32 8.06 37.97
N ASP A 539 -14.30 7.20 38.09
CA ASP A 539 -13.30 7.30 39.15
C ASP A 539 -12.56 8.63 39.10
N ILE A 540 -12.27 9.15 37.91
CA ILE A 540 -11.61 10.45 37.72
C ILE A 540 -12.62 11.58 37.97
N SER A 541 -13.86 11.45 37.50
CA SER A 541 -14.89 12.49 37.60
C SER A 541 -15.32 12.77 39.05
N ASN A 542 -15.24 11.78 39.94
CA ASN A 542 -15.79 11.87 41.30
C ASN A 542 -15.11 12.93 42.20
N VAL A 543 -13.94 13.44 41.83
CA VAL A 543 -13.26 14.52 42.56
C VAL A 543 -13.63 15.92 42.07
N LEU A 544 -14.31 16.02 40.92
CA LEU A 544 -14.77 17.29 40.36
C LEU A 544 -16.07 17.74 41.01
N LYS A 545 -16.22 19.06 41.21
CA LYS A 545 -17.48 19.67 41.62
C LYS A 545 -18.52 19.59 40.50
N ASP A 546 -18.09 19.83 39.26
CA ASP A 546 -18.90 19.66 38.06
C ASP A 546 -18.32 18.55 37.17
N PRO A 547 -18.68 17.29 37.44
CA PRO A 547 -18.22 16.15 36.65
C PRO A 547 -18.83 16.09 35.25
N SER A 548 -19.83 16.93 34.93
CA SER A 548 -20.52 16.88 33.65
C SER A 548 -19.68 17.35 32.47
N ARG A 549 -18.55 18.00 32.75
CA ARG A 549 -17.59 18.51 31.77
C ARG A 549 -16.46 17.52 31.46
N LEU A 550 -16.38 16.38 32.16
CA LEU A 550 -15.35 15.37 31.91
C LEU A 550 -15.81 14.36 30.85
N VAL A 551 -14.98 14.16 29.82
CA VAL A 551 -15.16 13.22 28.72
C VAL A 551 -13.85 12.48 28.45
N GLY A 552 -13.93 11.23 28.00
CA GLY A 552 -12.76 10.47 27.55
C GLY A 552 -12.51 10.79 26.08
N LEU A 553 -11.27 11.08 25.75
CA LEU A 553 -10.80 11.33 24.38
C LEU A 553 -9.60 10.42 24.13
N HIS A 554 -9.87 9.16 23.79
CA HIS A 554 -8.85 8.15 23.62
C HIS A 554 -8.35 8.13 22.16
N PHE A 555 -7.15 8.67 21.96
CA PHE A 555 -6.43 8.72 20.69
C PHE A 555 -5.56 7.49 20.49
N PHE A 556 -5.37 7.12 19.22
CA PHE A 556 -4.61 5.94 18.81
C PHE A 556 -3.23 6.32 18.26
N ASN A 557 -2.18 5.59 18.65
CA ASN A 557 -0.81 5.88 18.24
C ASN A 557 -0.51 5.26 16.86
N PRO A 558 0.12 5.97 15.90
CA PRO A 558 0.49 7.39 15.93
C PRO A 558 -0.71 8.33 15.76
N ALA A 559 -0.91 9.24 16.72
CA ALA A 559 -2.10 10.10 16.78
C ALA A 559 -2.18 11.13 15.65
N ASN A 560 -1.14 11.32 14.86
CA ASN A 560 -1.13 12.15 13.65
C ASN A 560 -1.47 11.37 12.37
N VAL A 561 -1.58 10.03 12.46
CA VAL A 561 -1.87 9.13 11.33
C VAL A 561 -3.24 8.49 11.51
N ILE A 562 -3.48 7.85 12.64
CA ILE A 562 -4.73 7.13 12.90
C ILE A 562 -5.86 8.12 13.08
N ARG A 563 -6.90 8.05 12.26
CA ARG A 563 -8.02 9.00 12.29
C ARG A 563 -9.00 8.74 13.43
N LEU A 564 -9.08 7.50 13.90
CA LEU A 564 -10.02 7.10 14.94
C LEU A 564 -9.73 7.83 16.28
N VAL A 565 -10.80 8.24 16.97
CA VAL A 565 -10.79 8.66 18.37
C VAL A 565 -12.01 8.04 19.06
N GLU A 566 -11.80 7.34 20.17
CA GLU A 566 -12.90 6.89 21.04
C GLU A 566 -13.32 8.07 21.95
N VAL A 567 -14.55 8.53 21.79
CA VAL A 567 -15.17 9.53 22.67
C VAL A 567 -15.96 8.78 23.73
N VAL A 568 -15.45 8.77 24.96
CA VAL A 568 -15.99 7.96 26.06
C VAL A 568 -16.84 8.83 26.98
N TYR A 569 -18.11 8.46 27.19
CA TYR A 569 -18.96 9.15 28.17
C TYR A 569 -18.94 8.44 29.53
N GLY A 570 -18.81 9.22 30.60
CA GLY A 570 -19.07 8.75 31.97
C GLY A 570 -20.55 8.82 32.33
N SER A 571 -20.86 8.44 33.57
CA SER A 571 -22.22 8.47 34.12
C SER A 571 -22.83 9.89 34.16
N LYS A 572 -22.00 10.92 34.35
CA LYS A 572 -22.43 12.32 34.50
C LYS A 572 -22.08 13.23 33.33
N THR A 573 -21.31 12.78 32.34
CA THR A 573 -20.91 13.58 31.18
C THR A 573 -22.13 14.19 30.49
N SER A 574 -22.11 15.50 30.27
CA SER A 574 -23.18 16.24 29.60
C SER A 574 -23.16 16.01 28.09
N SER A 575 -24.31 16.19 27.44
CA SER A 575 -24.39 16.10 25.99
C SER A 575 -23.63 17.23 25.28
N THR A 576 -23.55 18.42 25.90
CA THR A 576 -22.67 19.53 25.45
C THR A 576 -21.20 19.12 25.45
N ALA A 577 -20.71 18.43 26.48
CA ALA A 577 -19.32 17.95 26.51
C ALA A 577 -19.04 16.95 25.37
N ILE A 578 -19.99 16.07 25.05
CA ILE A 578 -19.90 15.15 23.92
C ILE A 578 -19.92 15.89 22.59
N ALA A 579 -20.87 16.79 22.37
CA ALA A 579 -20.98 17.58 21.15
C ALA A 579 -19.70 18.38 20.88
N THR A 580 -19.18 19.04 21.92
CA THR A 580 -17.91 19.80 21.88
C THR A 580 -16.72 18.89 21.54
N ALA A 581 -16.63 17.70 22.15
CA ALA A 581 -15.59 16.71 21.86
C ALA A 581 -15.64 16.23 20.40
N PHE A 582 -16.83 15.93 19.88
CA PHE A 582 -17.05 15.54 18.49
C PHE A 582 -16.58 16.63 17.51
N GLU A 583 -17.04 17.86 17.72
CA GLU A 583 -16.64 19.01 16.88
C GLU A 583 -15.13 19.25 16.93
N ALA A 584 -14.51 19.12 18.11
CA ALA A 584 -13.06 19.22 18.27
C ALA A 584 -12.33 18.20 17.39
N CYS A 585 -12.76 16.93 17.45
CA CYS A 585 -12.19 15.83 16.68
C CYS A 585 -12.38 16.04 15.16
N GLU A 586 -13.57 16.43 14.73
CA GLU A 586 -13.87 16.68 13.31
C GLU A 586 -13.08 17.86 12.74
N THR A 587 -12.88 18.91 13.55
CA THR A 587 -12.05 20.07 13.20
C THR A 587 -10.62 19.66 12.87
N ILE A 588 -10.04 18.75 13.67
CA ILE A 588 -8.71 18.18 13.43
C ILE A 588 -8.71 16.98 12.46
N LYS A 589 -9.80 16.76 11.73
CA LYS A 589 -9.99 15.71 10.71
C LYS A 589 -9.88 14.27 11.24
N LYS A 590 -10.13 14.10 12.54
CA LYS A 590 -10.36 12.80 13.17
C LYS A 590 -11.77 12.32 12.92
N LEU A 591 -11.99 11.04 13.22
CA LEU A 591 -13.27 10.37 13.19
C LEU A 591 -13.60 9.96 14.63
N PRO A 592 -14.43 10.75 15.34
CA PRO A 592 -14.90 10.41 16.67
C PRO A 592 -15.96 9.30 16.61
N VAL A 593 -15.92 8.36 17.55
CA VAL A 593 -16.97 7.36 17.78
C VAL A 593 -17.37 7.39 19.25
N LEU A 594 -18.66 7.56 19.53
CA LEU A 594 -19.18 7.59 20.90
C LEU A 594 -19.22 6.17 21.46
N VAL A 595 -18.57 5.96 22.60
CA VAL A 595 -18.55 4.68 23.31
C VAL A 595 -18.80 4.88 24.81
N GLY A 596 -19.34 3.85 25.46
CA GLY A 596 -19.57 3.82 26.88
C GLY A 596 -18.30 3.58 27.69
N ASN A 597 -18.36 3.98 28.95
CA ASN A 597 -17.29 3.74 29.91
C ASN A 597 -17.32 2.27 30.40
N CYS A 598 -16.49 1.42 29.79
CA CYS A 598 -16.21 0.06 30.25
C CYS A 598 -14.70 -0.12 30.43
N PRO A 599 -14.24 -1.17 31.16
CA PRO A 599 -12.82 -1.48 31.27
C PRO A 599 -12.16 -1.55 29.88
N SER A 600 -11.13 -0.72 29.68
CA SER A 600 -10.37 -0.61 28.43
C SER A 600 -11.16 -0.17 27.17
N PHE A 601 -12.41 0.31 27.30
CA PHE A 601 -13.29 0.72 26.19
C PHE A 601 -13.49 -0.38 25.12
N VAL A 602 -14.16 -0.06 24.01
CA VAL A 602 -14.60 -1.06 23.03
C VAL A 602 -13.40 -1.63 22.25
N PHE A 603 -12.52 -0.77 21.75
CA PHE A 603 -11.43 -1.21 20.87
C PHE A 603 -10.46 -2.15 21.59
N ASN A 604 -9.91 -1.73 22.75
CA ASN A 604 -8.92 -2.56 23.43
C ASN A 604 -9.55 -3.83 24.01
N ARG A 605 -10.81 -3.78 24.45
CA ARG A 605 -11.54 -4.97 24.95
C ARG A 605 -11.62 -6.08 23.91
N LEU A 606 -12.03 -5.76 22.68
CA LEU A 606 -12.02 -6.71 21.56
C LEU A 606 -10.59 -7.14 21.20
N LEU A 607 -9.64 -6.21 21.23
CA LEU A 607 -8.23 -6.48 20.93
C LEU A 607 -7.59 -7.45 21.94
N HIS A 608 -7.95 -7.36 23.22
CA HIS A 608 -7.50 -8.29 24.26
C HIS A 608 -8.00 -9.72 23.99
N VAL A 609 -9.26 -9.87 23.57
CA VAL A 609 -9.79 -11.18 23.17
C VAL A 609 -8.98 -11.74 22.00
N TYR A 610 -8.78 -10.94 20.95
CA TYR A 610 -7.99 -11.33 19.78
C TYR A 610 -6.56 -11.77 20.14
N PHE A 611 -5.86 -11.01 20.99
CA PHE A 611 -4.50 -11.34 21.43
C PHE A 611 -4.44 -12.56 22.34
N ASN A 612 -5.37 -12.69 23.29
CA ASN A 612 -5.40 -13.85 24.20
C ASN A 612 -5.60 -15.16 23.41
N GLN A 613 -6.49 -15.16 22.40
CA GLN A 613 -6.66 -16.31 21.52
C GLN A 613 -5.39 -16.61 20.72
N SER A 614 -4.67 -15.59 20.24
CA SER A 614 -3.38 -15.79 19.56
C SER A 614 -2.31 -16.40 20.49
N GLN A 615 -2.35 -16.09 21.79
CA GLN A 615 -1.44 -16.67 22.78
C GLN A 615 -1.79 -18.12 23.09
N LYS A 616 -3.07 -18.45 23.24
CA LYS A 616 -3.55 -19.84 23.41
C LYS A 616 -3.04 -20.75 22.30
N LEU A 617 -3.13 -20.32 21.05
CA LEU A 617 -2.58 -21.05 19.90
C LEU A 617 -1.11 -21.44 20.10
N MET A 618 -0.33 -20.61 20.78
CA MET A 618 1.07 -20.92 21.09
C MET A 618 1.17 -21.92 22.25
N TYR A 619 0.66 -21.58 23.43
CA TYR A 619 0.95 -22.39 24.63
C TYR A 619 0.08 -23.65 24.77
N GLU A 620 -1.09 -23.74 24.13
CA GLU A 620 -1.94 -24.94 24.14
C GLU A 620 -1.74 -25.83 22.91
N TYR A 621 -1.51 -25.24 21.74
CA TYR A 621 -1.49 -25.97 20.46
C TYR A 621 -0.09 -26.03 19.83
N GLY A 622 0.87 -25.25 20.33
CA GLY A 622 2.25 -25.25 19.83
C GLY A 622 2.44 -24.55 18.49
N TYR A 623 1.51 -23.68 18.05
CA TYR A 623 1.74 -22.85 16.87
C TYR A 623 2.86 -21.85 17.14
N LEU A 624 3.74 -21.65 16.17
CA LEU A 624 4.85 -20.70 16.26
C LEU A 624 4.40 -19.31 15.78
N PRO A 625 5.07 -18.21 16.22
CA PRO A 625 4.58 -16.87 15.93
C PRO A 625 4.43 -16.57 14.44
N HIS A 626 5.41 -17.00 13.65
CA HIS A 626 5.40 -16.85 12.20
C HIS A 626 4.31 -17.66 11.49
N GLN A 627 3.79 -18.74 12.08
CA GLN A 627 2.69 -19.51 11.51
C GLN A 627 1.37 -18.76 11.70
N ILE A 628 1.09 -18.34 12.93
CA ILE A 628 -0.12 -17.56 13.28
C ILE A 628 -0.15 -16.27 12.46
N ASP A 629 0.94 -15.52 12.46
CA ASP A 629 1.03 -14.25 11.72
C ASP A 629 0.88 -14.48 10.21
N LYS A 630 1.39 -15.60 9.66
CA LYS A 630 1.27 -15.90 8.24
C LYS A 630 -0.18 -16.24 7.85
N ILE A 631 -0.89 -17.01 8.67
CA ILE A 631 -2.30 -17.34 8.41
C ILE A 631 -3.15 -16.07 8.46
N ILE A 632 -2.93 -15.21 9.45
CA ILE A 632 -3.66 -13.95 9.59
C ILE A 632 -3.38 -12.95 8.47
N THR A 633 -2.13 -12.86 8.03
CA THR A 633 -1.78 -12.00 6.89
C THR A 633 -2.31 -12.56 5.57
N ASN A 634 -2.39 -13.88 5.43
CA ASN A 634 -3.06 -14.51 4.29
C ASN A 634 -4.58 -14.26 4.29
N PHE A 635 -5.22 -14.20 5.47
CA PHE A 635 -6.62 -13.79 5.61
C PHE A 635 -6.87 -12.33 5.21
N GLY A 636 -5.82 -11.48 5.27
CA GLY A 636 -5.85 -10.13 4.70
C GLY A 636 -5.46 -9.01 5.66
N PHE A 637 -5.07 -9.32 6.89
CA PHE A 637 -4.50 -8.31 7.79
C PHE A 637 -3.10 -7.90 7.29
N LEU A 638 -2.72 -6.64 7.54
CA LEU A 638 -1.40 -6.16 7.17
C LEU A 638 -0.28 -6.88 7.94
N MET A 639 -0.47 -7.01 9.25
CA MET A 639 0.48 -7.63 10.16
C MET A 639 -0.28 -8.64 11.00
N GLY A 640 0.38 -9.76 11.30
CA GLY A 640 -0.14 -10.70 12.26
C GLY A 640 -0.07 -10.14 13.69
N PRO A 641 -0.85 -10.73 14.63
CA PRO A 641 -0.94 -10.26 16.00
C PRO A 641 0.44 -10.10 16.64
N LEU A 642 1.30 -11.10 16.50
CA LEU A 642 2.53 -11.16 17.29
C LEU A 642 3.57 -10.17 16.80
N THR A 643 3.58 -9.87 15.50
CA THR A 643 4.31 -8.74 14.92
C THR A 643 3.83 -7.41 15.50
N VAL A 644 2.52 -7.20 15.64
CA VAL A 644 1.95 -5.97 16.22
C VAL A 644 2.30 -5.83 17.70
N ALA A 645 2.24 -6.93 18.46
CA ALA A 645 2.62 -6.95 19.87
C ALA A 645 4.08 -6.55 20.08
N ASP A 646 5.01 -7.06 19.26
CA ASP A 646 6.42 -6.71 19.32
C ASP A 646 6.70 -5.25 18.92
N MET A 647 5.90 -4.70 18.00
CA MET A 647 6.02 -3.29 17.58
C MET A 647 5.53 -2.33 18.66
N THR A 648 4.43 -2.68 19.32
CA THR A 648 3.82 -1.88 20.38
C THR A 648 4.68 -1.92 21.65
N GLY A 649 5.25 -3.08 21.96
CA GLY A 649 6.00 -3.34 23.17
C GLY A 649 5.21 -4.22 24.13
N PHE A 650 5.70 -5.43 24.39
CA PHE A 650 4.95 -6.42 25.17
C PHE A 650 4.90 -6.12 26.69
N ASP A 651 5.74 -5.22 27.17
CA ASP A 651 5.72 -4.69 28.54
C ASP A 651 4.51 -3.78 28.81
N VAL A 652 3.90 -3.20 27.78
CA VAL A 652 2.65 -2.45 27.92
C VAL A 652 1.57 -3.38 28.48
N MET A 653 1.52 -4.61 27.99
CA MET A 653 0.58 -5.62 28.48
C MET A 653 0.96 -6.16 29.86
N GLU A 654 2.26 -6.29 30.17
CA GLU A 654 2.74 -6.62 31.53
C GLU A 654 2.24 -5.60 32.56
N LYS A 655 2.41 -4.31 32.23
CA LYS A 655 1.98 -3.22 33.11
C LYS A 655 0.47 -3.22 33.30
N LEU A 656 -0.28 -3.33 32.20
CA LEU A 656 -1.75 -3.36 32.22
C LEU A 656 -2.30 -4.50 33.09
N LYS A 657 -1.79 -5.73 32.92
CA LYS A 657 -2.24 -6.89 33.70
C LYS A 657 -1.93 -6.73 35.19
N LYS A 658 -0.75 -6.21 35.55
CA LYS A 658 -0.39 -5.92 36.94
C LYS A 658 -1.30 -4.86 37.58
N GLU A 659 -1.61 -3.79 36.86
CA GLU A 659 -2.46 -2.71 37.37
C GLU A 659 -3.91 -3.15 37.57
N ASN A 660 -4.41 -4.04 36.72
CA ASN A 660 -5.78 -4.56 36.80
C ASN A 660 -5.90 -5.86 37.60
N GLY A 661 -4.81 -6.37 38.19
CA GLY A 661 -4.80 -7.63 38.93
C GLY A 661 -5.16 -8.86 38.09
N ILE A 662 -4.89 -8.82 36.78
CA ILE A 662 -5.15 -9.92 35.85
C ILE A 662 -3.97 -10.88 35.90
N GLU A 663 -4.23 -12.16 36.17
CA GLU A 663 -3.20 -13.19 36.16
C GLU A 663 -2.66 -13.42 34.73
N PRO A 664 -1.34 -13.32 34.50
CA PRO A 664 -0.73 -13.64 33.22
C PRO A 664 -0.66 -15.14 32.99
N ASN A 665 -0.68 -15.57 31.73
CA ASN A 665 -0.43 -16.97 31.40
C ASN A 665 1.07 -17.33 31.56
N GLU A 666 1.38 -18.62 31.61
CA GLU A 666 2.75 -19.08 31.87
C GLU A 666 3.76 -18.64 30.79
N LEU A 667 3.31 -18.54 29.53
CA LEU A 667 4.12 -18.02 28.44
C LEU A 667 4.47 -16.54 28.64
N GLU A 668 3.49 -15.72 29.02
CA GLU A 668 3.68 -14.31 29.36
C GLU A 668 4.64 -14.13 30.54
N LYS A 669 4.45 -14.88 31.62
CA LYS A 669 5.32 -14.84 32.80
C LYS A 669 6.77 -15.07 32.41
N GLU A 670 7.04 -16.07 31.58
CA GLU A 670 8.39 -16.39 31.14
C GLU A 670 8.97 -15.35 30.18
N MET A 671 8.19 -14.87 29.21
CA MET A 671 8.62 -13.80 28.31
C MET A 671 8.98 -12.51 29.07
N TRP A 672 8.19 -12.12 30.07
CA TRP A 672 8.46 -10.94 30.89
C TRP A 672 9.65 -11.13 31.82
N ARG A 673 9.81 -12.32 32.41
CA ARG A 673 11.01 -12.68 33.20
C ARG A 673 12.29 -12.50 32.38
N GLN A 674 12.25 -12.84 31.10
CA GLN A 674 13.36 -12.68 30.16
C GLN A 674 13.45 -11.29 29.50
N LYS A 675 12.54 -10.36 29.86
CA LYS A 675 12.43 -9.00 29.28
C LYS A 675 12.30 -9.01 27.75
N ARG A 676 11.53 -9.95 27.22
CA ARG A 676 11.25 -10.08 25.78
C ARG A 676 10.10 -9.13 25.41
N TYR A 677 10.40 -7.85 25.30
CA TYR A 677 9.41 -6.78 25.09
C TYR A 677 9.22 -6.36 23.62
N GLY A 678 9.79 -7.08 22.66
CA GLY A 678 9.66 -6.79 21.23
C GLY A 678 10.83 -5.99 20.67
N ARG A 679 10.55 -5.11 19.71
CA ARG A 679 11.58 -4.38 18.94
C ARG A 679 12.52 -3.56 19.82
N LYS A 680 11.98 -2.88 20.84
CA LYS A 680 12.76 -2.00 21.71
C LYS A 680 13.80 -2.72 22.57
N THR A 681 13.66 -4.03 22.74
CA THR A 681 14.62 -4.90 23.43
C THR A 681 15.34 -5.82 22.46
N ASN A 682 15.18 -5.63 21.15
CA ASN A 682 15.66 -6.50 20.07
C ASN A 682 15.15 -7.97 20.15
N LYS A 683 14.22 -8.27 21.05
CA LYS A 683 13.64 -9.61 21.26
C LYS A 683 12.26 -9.53 21.91
N GLY A 684 11.32 -10.32 21.41
CA GLY A 684 9.92 -10.45 21.83
C GLY A 684 9.38 -11.82 21.40
N PHE A 685 8.30 -11.85 20.63
CA PHE A 685 7.87 -13.05 19.89
C PHE A 685 8.84 -13.40 18.75
N TYR A 686 9.48 -12.38 18.18
CA TYR A 686 10.56 -12.50 17.22
C TYR A 686 11.88 -11.99 17.81
N LYS A 687 12.99 -12.18 17.09
CA LYS A 687 14.24 -11.47 17.35
C LYS A 687 14.48 -10.42 16.26
N TYR A 688 15.18 -9.36 16.61
CA TYR A 688 15.43 -8.23 15.72
C TYR A 688 16.93 -7.96 15.65
N ASP A 689 17.48 -7.88 14.43
CA ASP A 689 18.89 -7.55 14.23
C ASP A 689 19.21 -6.17 14.79
N GLU A 690 20.30 -6.03 15.55
CA GLU A 690 20.60 -4.80 16.27
C GLU A 690 20.84 -3.60 15.34
N LYS A 691 21.36 -3.84 14.12
CA LYS A 691 21.74 -2.79 13.17
C LYS A 691 20.61 -2.44 12.21
N THR A 692 20.00 -3.44 11.60
CA THR A 692 19.01 -3.31 10.54
C THR A 692 17.58 -3.33 11.08
N GLN A 693 17.38 -3.75 12.34
CA GLN A 693 16.06 -3.97 12.96
C GLN A 693 15.17 -4.93 12.16
N ARG A 694 15.81 -5.78 11.34
CA ARG A 694 15.12 -6.81 10.55
C ARG A 694 14.54 -7.87 11.48
N LYS A 695 13.29 -8.24 11.24
CA LYS A 695 12.55 -9.28 11.96
C LYS A 695 13.05 -10.67 11.54
N GLU A 696 13.38 -11.51 12.51
CA GLU A 696 13.80 -12.90 12.30
C GLU A 696 13.09 -13.85 13.27
N VAL A 697 12.94 -15.11 12.87
CA VAL A 697 12.42 -16.17 13.75
C VAL A 697 13.44 -16.43 14.87
N ASP A 698 12.94 -16.58 16.10
CA ASP A 698 13.77 -16.87 17.26
C ASP A 698 13.59 -18.33 17.72
N SER A 699 14.70 -19.08 17.72
CA SER A 699 14.74 -20.46 18.20
C SER A 699 14.48 -20.58 19.71
N GLU A 700 14.83 -19.57 20.52
CA GLU A 700 14.51 -19.58 21.95
C GLU A 700 12.99 -19.48 22.18
N MET A 701 12.30 -18.69 21.36
CA MET A 701 10.85 -18.56 21.42
C MET A 701 10.18 -19.89 21.01
N GLU A 702 10.68 -20.55 19.98
CA GLU A 702 10.20 -21.89 19.61
C GLU A 702 10.37 -22.91 20.73
N GLN A 703 11.54 -22.97 21.37
CA GLN A 703 11.78 -23.87 22.51
C GLN A 703 10.82 -23.60 23.66
N MET A 704 10.57 -22.32 23.98
CA MET A 704 9.63 -21.91 25.03
C MET A 704 8.20 -22.37 24.71
N ILE A 705 7.73 -22.15 23.47
CA ILE A 705 6.40 -22.58 23.02
C ILE A 705 6.27 -24.10 23.09
N ARG A 706 7.28 -24.84 22.61
CA ARG A 706 7.29 -26.31 22.67
C ARG A 706 7.24 -26.79 24.12
N HIS A 707 7.98 -26.15 25.04
CA HIS A 707 7.97 -26.50 26.45
C HIS A 707 6.58 -26.38 27.09
N PHE A 708 5.89 -25.26 26.86
CA PHE A 708 4.55 -25.05 27.43
C PHE A 708 3.46 -25.89 26.75
N SER A 709 3.56 -26.13 25.45
CA SER A 709 2.56 -26.92 24.69
C SER A 709 2.72 -28.44 24.81
N GLN A 710 3.88 -28.95 25.22
CA GLN A 710 4.17 -30.40 25.20
C GLN A 710 3.18 -31.25 26.02
N ASN A 711 2.64 -30.70 27.11
CA ASN A 711 1.68 -31.39 27.98
C ASN A 711 0.25 -30.86 27.84
N ALA A 712 0.04 -29.85 27.00
CA ALA A 712 -1.29 -29.31 26.78
C ALA A 712 -2.15 -30.32 26.02
N LYS A 713 -3.39 -30.48 26.47
CA LYS A 713 -4.41 -31.31 25.82
C LYS A 713 -5.68 -30.47 25.70
N PRO A 714 -5.70 -29.46 24.81
CA PRO A 714 -6.87 -28.61 24.65
C PRO A 714 -8.07 -29.46 24.23
N ASN A 715 -9.24 -29.16 24.80
CA ASN A 715 -10.47 -29.89 24.47
C ASN A 715 -10.97 -29.47 23.09
N ILE A 716 -10.82 -28.19 22.76
CA ILE A 716 -11.10 -27.63 21.44
C ILE A 716 -10.02 -28.12 20.46
N GLN A 717 -10.44 -28.57 19.27
CA GLN A 717 -9.53 -29.06 18.23
C GLN A 717 -9.35 -28.00 17.13
N ILE A 718 -8.11 -27.78 16.71
CA ILE A 718 -7.76 -26.89 15.59
C ILE A 718 -6.99 -27.71 14.56
N LEU A 719 -7.65 -28.02 13.45
CA LEU A 719 -7.16 -29.01 12.48
C LEU A 719 -6.58 -28.36 11.21
N ASN A 720 -6.95 -27.12 10.92
CA ASN A 720 -6.56 -26.41 9.70
C ASN A 720 -6.50 -24.89 9.91
N ASP A 721 -6.00 -24.17 8.91
CA ASP A 721 -5.86 -22.70 8.92
C ASP A 721 -7.19 -21.97 9.16
N GLN A 722 -8.31 -22.50 8.65
CA GLN A 722 -9.63 -21.90 8.86
C GLN A 722 -10.10 -22.05 10.31
N ASP A 723 -9.84 -23.19 10.96
CA ASP A 723 -10.13 -23.37 12.39
C ASP A 723 -9.34 -22.37 13.23
N LEU A 724 -8.07 -22.12 12.88
CA LEU A 724 -7.22 -21.13 13.54
C LEU A 724 -7.78 -19.71 13.38
N ILE A 725 -8.22 -19.35 12.17
CA ILE A 725 -8.89 -18.07 11.90
C ILE A 725 -10.16 -17.97 12.75
N ASN A 726 -11.01 -18.99 12.75
CA ASN A 726 -12.24 -19.00 13.54
C ASN A 726 -11.94 -18.86 15.04
N PHE A 727 -10.91 -19.56 15.54
CA PHE A 727 -10.51 -19.56 16.95
C PHE A 727 -10.08 -18.18 17.46
N MET A 728 -9.54 -17.33 16.59
CA MET A 728 -9.22 -15.95 16.93
C MET A 728 -10.37 -14.98 16.66
N LEU A 729 -11.06 -15.12 15.52
CA LEU A 729 -12.02 -14.12 15.08
C LEU A 729 -13.40 -14.30 15.72
N TYR A 730 -13.89 -15.53 15.91
CA TYR A 730 -15.24 -15.75 16.45
C TYR A 730 -15.40 -15.22 17.89
N PRO A 731 -14.44 -15.44 18.81
CA PRO A 731 -14.52 -14.84 20.15
C PRO A 731 -14.44 -13.30 20.09
N THR A 732 -13.65 -12.75 19.17
CA THR A 732 -13.57 -11.29 18.95
C THR A 732 -14.91 -10.71 18.47
N ILE A 733 -15.61 -11.41 17.58
CA ILE A 733 -16.95 -11.05 17.10
C ILE A 733 -17.96 -11.14 18.25
N ASN A 734 -17.88 -12.19 19.07
CA ASN A 734 -18.73 -12.36 20.25
C ASN A 734 -18.56 -11.18 21.22
N GLU A 735 -17.33 -10.77 21.47
CA GLU A 735 -17.02 -9.62 22.31
C GLU A 735 -17.63 -8.33 21.74
N GLY A 736 -17.62 -8.16 20.42
CA GLY A 736 -18.32 -7.07 19.75
C GLY A 736 -19.83 -7.06 20.03
N PHE A 737 -20.48 -8.22 20.03
CA PHE A 737 -21.89 -8.33 20.40
C PHE A 737 -22.14 -8.09 21.89
N LEU A 738 -21.25 -8.53 22.78
CA LEU A 738 -21.33 -8.22 24.22
C LEU A 738 -21.25 -6.71 24.47
N CYS A 739 -20.33 -6.01 23.81
CA CYS A 739 -20.23 -4.54 23.87
C CYS A 739 -21.53 -3.84 23.46
N ILE A 740 -22.27 -4.38 22.48
CA ILE A 740 -23.57 -3.84 22.06
C ILE A 740 -24.64 -4.13 23.10
N GLU A 741 -24.70 -5.36 23.63
CA GLU A 741 -25.69 -5.75 24.63
C GLU A 741 -25.56 -4.99 25.94
N GLU A 742 -24.33 -4.68 26.33
CA GLU A 742 -24.03 -3.86 27.50
C GLU A 742 -24.29 -2.36 27.25
N GLY A 743 -24.66 -1.96 26.03
CA GLY A 743 -24.92 -0.56 25.66
C GLY A 743 -23.65 0.30 25.58
N VAL A 744 -22.47 -0.32 25.55
CA VAL A 744 -21.18 0.37 25.43
C VAL A 744 -21.00 0.92 24.01
N ILE A 745 -21.61 0.31 23.00
CA ILE A 745 -21.63 0.87 21.64
C ILE A 745 -23.01 0.67 21.00
N SER A 746 -23.47 1.69 20.28
CA SER A 746 -24.88 1.76 19.84
C SER A 746 -25.20 0.89 18.62
N HIS A 747 -24.20 0.57 17.77
CA HIS A 747 -24.43 -0.12 16.51
C HIS A 747 -23.21 -0.93 16.06
N GLU A 748 -23.43 -2.06 15.38
CA GLU A 748 -22.36 -2.95 14.89
C GLU A 748 -21.36 -2.23 13.98
N SER A 749 -21.86 -1.37 13.09
CA SER A 749 -21.04 -0.72 12.07
C SER A 749 -20.02 0.26 12.65
N LEU A 750 -20.25 0.76 13.86
CA LEU A 750 -19.27 1.58 14.57
C LEU A 750 -18.07 0.75 14.99
N ILE A 751 -18.28 -0.48 15.47
CA ILE A 751 -17.21 -1.45 15.75
C ILE A 751 -16.41 -1.71 14.46
N ASP A 752 -17.10 -1.92 13.34
CA ASP A 752 -16.45 -2.21 12.06
C ASP A 752 -15.50 -1.08 11.61
N ILE A 753 -15.96 0.18 11.67
CA ILE A 753 -15.11 1.33 11.36
C ILE A 753 -13.94 1.47 12.34
N MET A 754 -14.17 1.24 13.63
CA MET A 754 -13.12 1.30 14.65
C MET A 754 -12.00 0.30 14.34
N PHE A 755 -12.35 -0.93 13.98
CA PHE A 755 -11.37 -1.97 13.66
C PHE A 755 -10.68 -1.74 12.31
N ILE A 756 -11.40 -1.25 11.31
CA ILE A 756 -10.81 -0.91 10.01
C ILE A 756 -9.80 0.23 10.14
N LEU A 757 -10.18 1.32 10.80
CA LEU A 757 -9.34 2.53 10.86
C LEU A 757 -8.30 2.49 11.99
N GLY A 758 -8.60 1.81 13.09
CA GLY A 758 -7.76 1.76 14.29
C GLY A 758 -6.80 0.57 14.32
N PHE A 759 -7.26 -0.61 13.90
CA PHE A 759 -6.46 -1.84 13.95
C PHE A 759 -5.88 -2.24 12.58
N GLY A 760 -6.54 -1.86 11.49
CA GLY A 760 -6.20 -2.30 10.14
C GLY A 760 -6.89 -3.61 9.75
N TRP A 761 -8.15 -3.77 10.16
CA TRP A 761 -8.99 -4.90 9.75
C TRP A 761 -9.10 -4.99 8.21
N PRO A 762 -9.13 -6.20 7.61
CA PRO A 762 -9.17 -6.34 6.16
C PRO A 762 -10.43 -5.70 5.58
N ILE A 763 -10.27 -4.56 4.89
CA ILE A 763 -11.38 -3.70 4.46
C ILE A 763 -12.42 -4.47 3.64
N HIS A 764 -11.99 -5.36 2.75
CA HIS A 764 -12.88 -6.17 1.91
C HIS A 764 -13.89 -7.04 2.69
N THR A 765 -13.56 -7.48 3.91
CA THR A 765 -14.50 -8.22 4.78
C THR A 765 -15.53 -7.29 5.43
N GLY A 766 -15.21 -5.99 5.51
CA GLY A 766 -16.06 -4.91 6.01
C GLY A 766 -16.15 -4.81 7.53
N GLY A 767 -15.17 -5.36 8.25
CA GLY A 767 -15.08 -5.29 9.72
C GLY A 767 -15.50 -6.59 10.41
N PRO A 768 -15.19 -6.76 11.72
CA PRO A 768 -15.51 -7.97 12.47
C PRO A 768 -17.01 -8.31 12.47
N MET A 769 -17.90 -7.34 12.66
CA MET A 769 -19.33 -7.57 12.77
C MET A 769 -19.94 -7.94 11.43
N ARG A 770 -19.55 -7.25 10.34
CA ARG A 770 -19.96 -7.63 8.98
C ARG A 770 -19.38 -8.99 8.59
N PHE A 771 -18.11 -9.27 8.89
CA PHE A 771 -17.51 -10.59 8.64
C PHE A 771 -18.26 -11.71 9.37
N GLY A 772 -18.65 -11.51 10.63
CA GLY A 772 -19.50 -12.45 11.36
C GLY A 772 -20.87 -12.69 10.73
N LYS A 773 -21.45 -11.67 10.08
CA LYS A 773 -22.68 -11.81 9.29
C LYS A 773 -22.45 -12.61 8.00
N THR A 774 -21.34 -12.36 7.30
CA THR A 774 -20.97 -13.07 6.06
C THR A 774 -20.67 -14.55 6.30
N GLU A 775 -20.02 -14.88 7.42
CA GLU A 775 -19.79 -16.27 7.85
C GLU A 775 -21.09 -16.99 8.24
N GLY A 776 -22.15 -16.24 8.52
CA GLY A 776 -23.40 -16.70 9.09
C GLY A 776 -23.38 -16.65 10.61
N ILE A 777 -24.19 -15.75 11.20
CA ILE A 777 -24.32 -15.58 12.66
C ILE A 777 -24.62 -16.92 13.36
N GLU A 778 -25.40 -17.81 12.73
CA GLU A 778 -25.71 -19.12 13.30
C GLU A 778 -24.48 -20.03 13.41
N LYS A 779 -23.60 -20.01 12.41
CA LYS A 779 -22.35 -20.76 12.42
C LYS A 779 -21.44 -20.27 13.54
N VAL A 780 -21.28 -18.95 13.67
CA VAL A 780 -20.49 -18.33 14.74
C VAL A 780 -21.04 -18.72 16.12
N ALA A 781 -22.36 -18.59 16.32
CA ALA A 781 -23.02 -18.96 17.56
C ALA A 781 -22.80 -20.44 17.93
N ASN A 782 -23.11 -21.35 17.00
CA ASN A 782 -23.03 -22.79 17.25
C ASN A 782 -21.59 -23.22 17.58
N THR A 783 -20.60 -22.66 16.90
CA THR A 783 -19.18 -22.93 17.19
C THR A 783 -18.80 -22.44 18.60
N LEU A 784 -19.20 -21.24 18.99
CA LEU A 784 -18.92 -20.71 20.33
C LEU A 784 -19.64 -21.49 21.42
N ILE A 785 -20.91 -21.88 21.22
CA ILE A 785 -21.65 -22.75 22.15
C ILE A 785 -20.92 -24.09 22.31
N HIS A 786 -20.45 -24.68 21.21
CA HIS A 786 -19.70 -25.91 21.24
C HIS A 786 -18.38 -25.74 22.02
N TRP A 787 -17.59 -24.71 21.75
CA TRP A 787 -16.36 -24.41 22.48
C TRP A 787 -16.62 -24.14 23.97
N ASN A 788 -17.69 -23.42 24.31
CA ASN A 788 -18.11 -23.22 25.70
C ASN A 788 -18.53 -24.52 26.39
N SER A 789 -19.06 -25.51 25.66
CA SER A 789 -19.35 -26.84 26.24
C SER A 789 -18.09 -27.64 26.54
N LEU A 790 -17.01 -27.39 25.80
CA LEU A 790 -15.71 -28.04 25.97
C LEU A 790 -14.84 -27.34 27.02
N GLU A 791 -14.99 -26.02 27.15
CA GLU A 791 -14.21 -25.15 28.04
C GLU A 791 -15.14 -24.17 28.79
N PRO A 792 -16.01 -24.66 29.70
CA PRO A 792 -17.06 -23.86 30.34
C PRO A 792 -16.54 -22.80 31.32
N ASN A 793 -15.27 -22.89 31.71
CA ASN A 793 -14.63 -21.92 32.61
C ASN A 793 -14.04 -20.73 31.85
N ASP A 794 -13.99 -20.78 30.52
CA ASP A 794 -13.46 -19.69 29.72
C ASP A 794 -14.59 -18.79 29.21
N HIS A 795 -14.69 -17.62 29.83
CA HIS A 795 -15.74 -16.64 29.54
C HIS A 795 -15.70 -16.12 28.09
N VAL A 796 -14.59 -16.27 27.37
CA VAL A 796 -14.46 -15.79 25.98
C VAL A 796 -15.40 -16.53 25.01
N TYR A 797 -15.80 -17.76 25.36
CA TYR A 797 -16.73 -18.57 24.57
C TYR A 797 -18.18 -18.44 25.04
N MET A 798 -18.45 -17.73 26.14
CA MET A 798 -19.81 -17.49 26.60
C MET A 798 -20.53 -16.57 25.63
N VAL A 799 -21.57 -17.11 25.00
CA VAL A 799 -22.19 -16.46 23.85
C VAL A 799 -23.15 -15.34 24.29
N ALA A 800 -23.04 -14.18 23.63
CA ALA A 800 -23.93 -13.03 23.82
C ALA A 800 -25.42 -13.40 23.61
N ASN A 801 -26.35 -12.75 24.32
CA ASN A 801 -27.79 -13.06 24.26
C ASN A 801 -28.40 -12.97 22.85
N LYS A 802 -27.87 -12.12 21.99
CA LYS A 802 -28.27 -11.97 20.59
C LYS A 802 -28.13 -13.28 19.81
N PHE A 803 -27.13 -14.10 20.15
CA PHE A 803 -26.96 -15.43 19.59
C PHE A 803 -27.86 -16.48 20.24
N LYS A 804 -28.30 -16.29 21.50
CA LYS A 804 -29.25 -17.22 22.17
C LYS A 804 -30.63 -17.25 21.51
N ASN A 805 -31.03 -16.17 20.83
CA ASN A 805 -32.27 -16.12 20.06
C ASN A 805 -32.21 -16.93 18.75
N VAL A 806 -31.00 -17.16 18.21
CA VAL A 806 -30.78 -18.05 17.06
C VAL A 806 -30.95 -19.52 17.48
N ASP A 807 -30.46 -19.86 18.68
CA ASP A 807 -30.57 -21.19 19.27
C ASP A 807 -32.03 -21.63 19.48
N LYS A 808 -32.92 -20.71 19.91
CA LYS A 808 -34.36 -21.00 20.10
C LYS A 808 -35.10 -21.43 18.83
N LYS A 809 -34.68 -21.00 17.64
CA LYS A 809 -35.28 -21.45 16.37
C LYS A 809 -34.91 -22.90 16.05
N ASN A 810 -33.67 -23.30 16.34
CA ASN A 810 -33.12 -24.61 15.97
C ASN A 810 -33.27 -25.69 17.06
N MET A 811 -33.53 -25.32 18.31
CA MET A 811 -33.88 -26.28 19.37
C MET A 811 -35.19 -27.02 19.08
N SER A 812 -36.09 -26.42 18.29
CA SER A 812 -37.37 -27.05 17.89
C SER A 812 -37.25 -28.09 16.77
N SER A 813 -36.10 -28.16 16.09
CA SER A 813 -35.88 -29.08 14.95
C SER A 813 -34.87 -30.20 15.23
N LYS A 814 -34.30 -30.25 16.44
CA LYS A 814 -33.29 -31.25 16.85
C LYS A 814 -33.51 -31.88 18.24
N LEU A 815 -34.64 -31.58 18.89
CA LEU A 815 -35.30 -32.47 19.85
C LEU A 815 -36.37 -33.25 19.11
#